data_AF-A0A084G4U3-F1
#
_entry.id   AF-A0A084G4U3-F1
#
_cell.length_a   1.000
_cell.length_b   1.000
_cell.length_c   1.000
_cell.angle_alpha   90.00
_cell.angle_beta   90.00
_cell.angle_gamma   90.00
#
_symmetry.space_group_name_H-M   'P 1'
#
loop_
_entity.id
_entity.type
_entity.pdbx_description
1 polymer ?
#
loop_
_entity_poly.entity_id
_entity_poly.type
_entity_poly.pdbx_seq_one_letter_code
_entity_poly.pdbx_strand_id
1 'polypeptide(L)'
;MATAIFTSPLDVLRTRLQGEFYRSATALHTSATGPIQLVGLHFRETFRILASIPQLEGWRGLFRGLGPSLVGVVPATAIKFYTYGNCKRMVSEALQCDQDAIIVPAISAAAAGIVTATATNPIWLVKTRLQLDRSSVEKTGSRSELQYKNSIDCVRQVLRQEGIKGLFRGVTASYLGAAETTLHLVLYEQLKSLLSKRDHGTKREDTGAGISAAAGFSKLIAGLVAYPHEVNSSFYHDYTKGSGSRAGKMDDLYDEFGNFIGEEAESEEGSERGDEAAKYVYDEDNESVVAGQEVMQLDEEGPSNAVILHEDKQYYPTAEQTYGAEVEALVEEVDAQPLSEPIIAPVEQKKFNIEEADLPPVFFDRNFMTSLMNFPEQTRNVALAGHLHHGKTAFMDMLVLETHNITDRLERRTGRKRDEQLRYTDISILERERGLSAKAAPMSLVLPNTKGKSHLVNIIDTPGHVNFVDEVAAALRLVDGVCLVVDVLEGVQVNTERIIKHAVLEDIPLTLILNKMDRLILELRLPPKEAYFKIRHVVEEVNAVIEKAIPGKGAAKRLSPEKGNVLFASAELGWSFTLPSFAKMYTDAYGGIDVDEFAKRLWGDIYFNPKKRAFTRKAAEPGANRSFLHFVLEPIYKLFTHSITDSPEDLRAVLESLGIFLKPSQYKSDAKVLLKLACEQFFGASHGFVDMILKHVPSPVESAENYLQKYYTGPLDSKVAASMIACDPDGPLVVHISKLFNTSDAKSFYSFGRVLSGTARPGAQVRVLGEGYSIDDEEDMLMARLDDVFIAETRYNIPTDGVPAGQWVLLSGVDNSIVKTATIVPPKLEDDEDAYIFKPITHFTESVLKVAVEPVNPSELPKMLDGLRKIKKSYPLMDAKVEDSGEHVIIGTGELYMDCVLHDLRKLYSDMEVKVSDPMTGFCETVVEQSMTKCFAISPNKKVRLTMIAEPLDEGISPDIESGAVKIKDPIRKTAEFFETNYGWDKLAARNVWAFGPGDLGTSILQDDTLPGEVDKKLLRTVRDSIKQGFNWAAREGPLIEEPIRNTKFRLTDVVLPSEAIYRGHSQIIPTVRRACYSSFLLSSPRLMEPVYQVSVTCLDSYTTEVYTCLARRRGHVLTESQIAGTPLSRVTGLVPVIDSFGFETDLRIKTQGAASVSLLFEHWSVVPGDPLDKSVVVRPLQAASVQATARDFVLKTRRRKGLSDDVSVATYMEGEQYGQLKESGLLDQV
;
A
#
# COMPACT_ATOMS: atom_id res chain seq x y z
N MET A 1 31.88 49.89 -24.84
CA MET A 1 31.72 50.95 -23.82
C MET A 1 30.28 51.43 -23.71
N ALA A 2 29.63 51.93 -24.79
CA ALA A 2 28.24 52.39 -24.74
C ALA A 2 27.27 51.36 -24.12
N THR A 3 27.35 50.08 -24.52
CA THR A 3 26.54 49.00 -23.95
C THR A 3 26.69 48.87 -22.44
N ALA A 4 27.92 48.97 -21.91
CA ALA A 4 28.18 48.85 -20.47
C ALA A 4 27.59 50.02 -19.66
N ILE A 5 27.48 51.22 -20.25
CA ILE A 5 26.86 52.38 -19.60
C ILE A 5 25.33 52.19 -19.53
N PHE A 6 24.70 51.75 -20.62
CA PHE A 6 23.24 51.55 -20.66
C PHE A 6 22.78 50.33 -19.84
N THR A 7 23.59 49.29 -19.73
CA THR A 7 23.23 48.05 -19.02
C THR A 7 23.62 48.04 -17.55
N SER A 8 24.45 48.99 -17.09
CA SER A 8 24.93 49.04 -15.70
C SER A 8 23.83 48.96 -14.63
N PRO A 9 22.67 49.64 -14.75
CA PRO A 9 21.60 49.51 -13.76
C PRO A 9 21.01 48.10 -13.66
N LEU A 10 20.89 47.40 -14.80
CA LEU A 10 20.41 46.03 -14.87
C LEU A 10 21.47 45.04 -14.38
N ASP A 11 22.75 45.31 -14.65
CA ASP A 11 23.87 44.53 -14.13
C ASP A 11 23.91 44.57 -12.59
N VAL A 12 23.78 45.76 -11.99
CA VAL A 12 23.74 45.91 -10.53
C VAL A 12 22.53 45.16 -9.94
N LEU A 13 21.36 45.27 -10.58
CA LEU A 13 20.16 44.54 -10.18
C LEU A 13 20.37 43.03 -10.26
N ARG A 14 20.92 42.52 -11.36
CA ARG A 14 21.21 41.09 -11.58
C ARG A 14 22.15 40.56 -10.49
N THR A 15 23.29 41.23 -10.26
CA THR A 15 24.27 40.81 -9.26
C THR A 15 23.68 40.79 -7.85
N ARG A 16 22.81 41.76 -7.51
CA ARG A 16 22.16 41.81 -6.18
C ARG A 16 21.05 40.78 -6.00
N LEU A 17 20.25 40.54 -7.03
CA LEU A 17 19.23 39.48 -7.03
C LEU A 17 19.88 38.11 -6.90
N GLN A 18 20.97 37.86 -7.62
CA GLN A 18 21.73 36.60 -7.50
C GLN A 18 22.27 36.38 -6.09
N GLY A 19 22.70 37.44 -5.40
CA GLY A 19 23.09 37.36 -3.98
C GLY A 19 21.91 37.11 -3.01
N GLU A 20 20.70 37.60 -3.29
CA GLU A 20 19.50 37.42 -2.46
C GLU A 20 18.75 36.11 -2.71
N PHE A 21 18.79 35.60 -3.94
CA PHE A 21 18.07 34.40 -4.34
C PHE A 21 18.45 33.20 -3.47
N TYR A 22 19.70 33.12 -2.99
CA TYR A 22 20.12 32.01 -2.13
C TYR A 22 19.79 32.19 -0.64
N ARG A 23 19.68 33.43 -0.11
CA ARG A 23 19.12 33.62 1.26
C ARG A 23 17.66 33.18 1.33
N SER A 24 16.97 33.32 0.20
CA SER A 24 15.54 32.99 0.04
C SER A 24 15.32 31.54 -0.40
N ALA A 25 16.26 30.93 -1.14
CA ALA A 25 16.16 29.55 -1.63
C ALA A 25 16.28 28.50 -0.53
N THR A 26 16.92 28.81 0.61
CA THR A 26 16.82 27.97 1.83
C THR A 26 15.41 27.96 2.43
N ALA A 27 14.52 28.90 2.05
CA ALA A 27 13.16 29.01 2.58
C ALA A 27 12.05 28.65 1.57
N LEU A 28 12.36 28.42 0.29
CA LEU A 28 11.37 28.34 -0.80
C LEU A 28 11.25 26.97 -1.50
N HIS A 29 11.94 25.93 -1.02
CA HIS A 29 11.73 24.56 -1.52
C HIS A 29 10.46 23.86 -0.98
N THR A 30 9.60 24.57 -0.24
CA THR A 30 8.41 23.99 0.43
C THR A 30 7.05 24.42 -0.13
N SER A 31 6.96 25.01 -1.33
CA SER A 31 5.62 25.27 -1.90
C SER A 31 5.60 25.27 -3.43
N ALA A 32 5.07 24.18 -4.00
CA ALA A 32 4.72 24.09 -5.41
C ALA A 32 3.53 25.02 -5.72
N THR A 33 3.77 26.09 -6.49
CA THR A 33 2.72 26.86 -7.18
C THR A 33 3.10 27.05 -8.65
N GLY A 34 2.10 27.02 -9.53
CA GLY A 34 2.28 26.86 -10.98
C GLY A 34 3.16 27.93 -11.66
N PRO A 35 3.71 27.62 -12.86
CA PRO A 35 4.78 28.40 -13.50
C PRO A 35 4.40 29.85 -13.86
N ILE A 36 3.11 30.18 -13.98
CA ILE A 36 2.66 31.53 -14.37
C ILE A 36 2.57 32.49 -13.17
N GLN A 37 2.20 31.98 -11.98
CA GLN A 37 2.14 32.79 -10.75
C GLN A 37 3.53 33.06 -10.17
N LEU A 38 4.44 32.10 -10.30
CA LEU A 38 5.84 32.25 -9.93
C LEU A 38 6.50 33.41 -10.70
N VAL A 39 6.26 33.49 -12.01
CA VAL A 39 6.78 34.57 -12.87
C VAL A 39 6.21 35.94 -12.44
N GLY A 40 4.93 36.02 -12.10
CA GLY A 40 4.30 37.27 -11.63
C GLY A 40 4.85 37.77 -10.29
N LEU A 41 5.12 36.87 -9.35
CA LEU A 41 5.77 37.19 -8.06
C LEU A 41 7.21 37.67 -8.27
N HIS A 42 7.98 36.98 -9.11
CA HIS A 42 9.36 37.37 -9.42
C HIS A 42 9.49 38.72 -10.13
N PHE A 43 8.57 39.07 -11.03
CA PHE A 43 8.55 40.40 -11.63
C PHE A 43 8.32 41.49 -10.57
N ARG A 44 7.42 41.25 -9.62
CA ARG A 44 7.06 42.23 -8.58
C ARG A 44 8.21 42.48 -7.60
N GLU A 45 8.94 41.43 -7.22
CA GLU A 45 10.15 41.55 -6.39
C GLU A 45 11.29 42.27 -7.10
N THR A 46 11.52 41.94 -8.37
CA THR A 46 12.55 42.57 -9.22
C THR A 46 12.33 44.08 -9.32
N PHE A 47 11.09 44.52 -9.55
CA PHE A 47 10.75 45.95 -9.60
C PHE A 47 10.86 46.64 -8.23
N ARG A 48 10.55 45.94 -7.13
CA ARG A 48 10.69 46.45 -5.76
C ARG A 48 12.15 46.76 -5.42
N ILE A 49 13.06 45.84 -5.75
CA ILE A 49 14.49 46.02 -5.50
C ILE A 49 15.04 47.16 -6.37
N LEU A 50 14.71 47.21 -7.67
CA LEU A 50 15.12 48.30 -8.55
C LEU A 50 14.66 49.67 -8.04
N ALA A 51 13.44 49.77 -7.49
CA ALA A 51 12.91 51.00 -6.91
C ALA A 51 13.55 51.38 -5.57
N SER A 52 14.03 50.40 -4.78
CA SER A 52 14.66 50.64 -3.48
C SER A 52 16.08 51.21 -3.58
N ILE A 53 16.83 50.88 -4.64
CA ILE A 53 18.25 51.28 -4.77
C ILE A 53 18.41 52.81 -4.82
N PRO A 54 17.66 53.58 -5.65
CA PRO A 54 17.74 55.04 -5.63
C PRO A 54 17.29 55.68 -4.31
N GLN A 55 16.39 55.02 -3.56
CA GLN A 55 15.85 55.53 -2.30
C GLN A 55 16.84 55.36 -1.14
N LEU A 56 17.57 54.25 -1.09
CA LEU A 56 18.52 53.93 -0.01
C LEU A 56 19.94 54.46 -0.30
N GLU A 57 20.43 54.27 -1.52
CA GLU A 57 21.82 54.55 -1.91
C GLU A 57 21.96 55.77 -2.85
N GLY A 58 20.83 56.34 -3.30
CA GLY A 58 20.81 57.42 -4.30
C GLY A 58 20.97 56.91 -5.73
N TRP A 59 20.68 57.76 -6.72
CA TRP A 59 20.74 57.43 -8.15
C TRP A 59 22.12 56.94 -8.64
N ARG A 60 23.20 57.26 -7.91
CA ARG A 60 24.55 56.79 -8.21
C ARG A 60 24.75 55.30 -7.87
N GLY A 61 23.94 54.72 -6.98
CA GLY A 61 24.01 53.29 -6.61
C GLY A 61 23.73 52.36 -7.80
N LEU A 62 22.84 52.76 -8.71
CA LEU A 62 22.54 52.00 -9.95
C LEU A 62 23.73 51.90 -10.92
N PHE A 63 24.77 52.72 -10.75
CA PHE A 63 25.96 52.70 -11.60
C PHE A 63 27.21 52.21 -10.86
N ARG A 64 27.03 51.56 -9.70
CA ARG A 64 28.13 51.00 -8.92
C ARG A 64 28.78 49.83 -9.68
N GLY A 65 30.11 49.81 -9.72
CA GLY A 65 30.86 48.85 -10.56
C GLY A 65 30.98 49.23 -12.05
N LEU A 66 30.45 50.39 -12.48
CA LEU A 66 30.63 50.88 -13.87
C LEU A 66 32.11 51.16 -14.21
N GLY A 67 32.89 51.69 -13.26
CA GLY A 67 34.31 52.01 -13.46
C GLY A 67 35.15 50.79 -13.90
N PRO A 68 35.20 49.70 -13.11
CA PRO A 68 35.85 48.45 -13.53
C PRO A 68 35.30 47.90 -14.85
N SER A 69 33.99 48.00 -15.09
CA SER A 69 33.36 47.54 -16.34
C SER A 69 33.89 48.30 -17.56
N LEU A 70 34.02 49.62 -17.48
CA LEU A 70 34.53 50.44 -18.58
C LEU A 70 36.01 50.15 -18.89
N VAL A 71 36.81 49.93 -17.84
CA VAL A 71 38.24 49.60 -17.97
C VAL A 71 38.43 48.17 -18.50
N GLY A 72 37.58 47.22 -18.11
CA GLY A 72 37.72 45.79 -18.46
C GLY A 72 37.24 45.42 -19.86
N VAL A 73 36.24 46.10 -20.42
CA VAL A 73 35.59 45.68 -21.68
C VAL A 73 36.52 45.76 -22.89
N VAL A 74 37.35 46.80 -22.99
CA VAL A 74 38.25 47.00 -24.15
C VAL A 74 39.38 45.96 -24.14
N PRO A 75 40.14 45.76 -23.04
CA PRO A 75 41.14 44.69 -22.96
C PRO A 75 40.54 43.30 -23.15
N ALA A 76 39.39 43.00 -22.54
CA ALA A 76 38.74 41.70 -22.68
C ALA A 76 38.42 41.36 -24.15
N THR A 77 37.86 42.34 -24.88
CA THR A 77 37.51 42.15 -26.29
C THR A 77 38.74 42.03 -27.18
N ALA A 78 39.77 42.85 -26.92
CA ALA A 78 41.03 42.82 -27.67
C ALA A 78 41.77 41.49 -27.48
N ILE A 79 41.93 41.02 -26.24
CA ILE A 79 42.57 39.74 -25.91
C ILE A 79 41.78 38.59 -26.56
N LYS A 80 40.45 38.59 -26.43
CA LYS A 80 39.59 37.55 -26.99
C LYS A 80 39.78 37.39 -28.50
N PHE A 81 39.68 38.47 -29.28
CA PHE A 81 39.81 38.36 -30.74
C PHE A 81 41.26 38.11 -31.19
N TYR A 82 42.24 38.68 -30.49
CA TYR A 82 43.66 38.43 -30.79
C TYR A 82 44.04 36.97 -30.55
N THR A 83 43.66 36.40 -29.40
CA THR A 83 43.92 35.00 -29.08
C THR A 83 43.13 34.08 -30.01
N TYR A 84 41.86 34.37 -30.28
CA TYR A 84 41.05 33.57 -31.20
C TYR A 84 41.65 33.51 -32.61
N GLY A 85 42.04 34.66 -33.19
CA GLY A 85 42.59 34.72 -34.53
C GLY A 85 43.92 33.96 -34.67
N ASN A 86 44.81 34.07 -33.67
CA ASN A 86 46.07 33.35 -33.68
C ASN A 86 45.89 31.85 -33.43
N CYS A 87 45.05 31.47 -32.46
CA CYS A 87 44.73 30.06 -32.19
C CYS A 87 44.07 29.38 -33.40
N LYS A 88 43.18 30.08 -34.12
CA LYS A 88 42.54 29.54 -35.33
C LYS A 88 43.55 29.17 -36.41
N ARG A 89 44.56 30.03 -36.62
CA ARG A 89 45.66 29.74 -37.56
C ARG A 89 46.51 28.56 -37.08
N MET A 90 46.94 28.59 -35.82
CA MET A 90 47.83 27.54 -35.26
C MET A 90 47.15 26.16 -35.20
N VAL A 91 45.86 26.11 -34.84
CA VAL A 91 45.10 24.86 -34.72
C VAL A 91 44.78 24.28 -36.11
N SER A 92 44.47 25.11 -37.10
CA SER A 92 44.28 24.65 -38.48
C SER A 92 45.57 24.09 -39.08
N GLU A 93 46.71 24.75 -38.84
CA GLU A 93 48.03 24.25 -39.27
C GLU A 93 48.40 22.95 -38.56
N ALA A 94 48.12 22.84 -37.24
CA ALA A 94 48.46 21.65 -36.46
C ALA A 94 47.58 20.42 -36.78
N LEU A 95 46.31 20.63 -37.12
CA LEU A 95 45.35 19.54 -37.40
C LEU A 95 45.18 19.23 -38.90
N GLN A 96 45.90 19.92 -39.80
CA GLN A 96 45.80 19.76 -41.27
C GLN A 96 44.36 19.75 -41.79
N CYS A 97 43.49 20.58 -41.23
CA CYS A 97 42.09 20.67 -41.60
C CYS A 97 41.71 22.11 -41.96
N ASP A 98 40.69 22.24 -42.81
CA ASP A 98 40.19 23.53 -43.26
C ASP A 98 39.77 24.40 -42.06
N GLN A 99 40.04 25.70 -42.16
CA GLN A 99 39.73 26.68 -41.11
C GLN A 99 38.22 26.75 -40.75
N ASP A 100 37.36 26.21 -41.61
CA ASP A 100 35.91 26.17 -41.44
C ASP A 100 35.40 24.85 -40.83
N ALA A 101 36.29 23.88 -40.56
CA ALA A 101 35.93 22.65 -39.86
C ALA A 101 35.57 22.96 -38.40
N ILE A 102 34.40 22.52 -37.93
CA ILE A 102 33.77 22.88 -36.63
C ILE A 102 34.74 22.80 -35.43
N ILE A 103 35.66 21.84 -35.47
CA ILE A 103 36.64 21.57 -34.41
C ILE A 103 37.62 22.73 -34.24
N VAL A 104 38.04 23.38 -35.34
CA VAL A 104 39.06 24.46 -35.30
C VAL A 104 38.51 25.73 -34.62
N PRO A 105 37.32 26.26 -34.97
CA PRO A 105 36.67 27.35 -34.25
C PRO A 105 36.37 27.01 -32.79
N ALA A 106 35.95 25.76 -32.50
CA ALA A 106 35.61 25.34 -31.14
C ALA A 106 36.82 25.38 -30.19
N ILE A 107 37.94 24.77 -30.59
CA ILE A 107 39.18 24.75 -29.78
C ILE A 107 39.75 26.16 -29.64
N SER A 108 39.72 26.94 -30.73
CA SER A 108 40.23 28.32 -30.73
C SER A 108 39.38 29.24 -29.86
N ALA A 109 38.07 29.06 -29.84
CA ALA A 109 37.14 29.83 -29.00
C ALA A 109 37.28 29.48 -27.52
N ALA A 110 37.47 28.19 -27.19
CA ALA A 110 37.72 27.74 -25.83
C ALA A 110 39.03 28.32 -25.27
N ALA A 111 40.12 28.23 -26.05
CA ALA A 111 41.42 28.80 -25.67
C ALA A 111 41.34 30.33 -25.48
N ALA A 112 40.67 31.04 -26.40
CA ALA A 112 40.45 32.47 -26.29
C ALA A 112 39.61 32.85 -25.06
N GLY A 113 38.59 32.06 -24.73
CA GLY A 113 37.77 32.22 -23.54
C GLY A 113 38.58 32.09 -22.24
N ILE A 114 39.39 31.04 -22.12
CA ILE A 114 40.24 30.79 -20.93
C ILE A 114 41.30 31.88 -20.76
N VAL A 115 42.00 32.26 -21.83
CA VAL A 115 43.04 33.30 -21.78
C VAL A 115 42.43 34.66 -21.39
N THR A 116 41.26 35.00 -21.97
CA THR A 116 40.56 36.25 -21.63
C THR A 116 40.05 36.25 -20.19
N ALA A 117 39.46 35.15 -19.73
CA ALA A 117 38.98 35.00 -18.36
C ALA A 117 40.14 35.16 -17.36
N THR A 118 41.27 34.50 -17.61
CA THR A 118 42.46 34.60 -16.74
C THR A 118 42.96 36.04 -16.66
N ALA A 119 43.10 36.72 -17.80
CA ALA A 119 43.65 38.07 -17.84
C ALA A 119 42.71 39.14 -17.22
N THR A 120 41.40 38.91 -17.23
CA THR A 120 40.41 39.92 -16.83
C THR A 120 39.74 39.63 -15.49
N ASN A 121 39.94 38.46 -14.89
CA ASN A 121 39.33 38.07 -13.61
C ASN A 121 39.49 39.10 -12.48
N PRO A 122 40.68 39.71 -12.25
CA PRO A 122 40.84 40.72 -11.21
C PRO A 122 39.89 41.91 -11.35
N ILE A 123 39.55 42.28 -12.58
CA ILE A 123 38.66 43.41 -12.88
C ILE A 123 37.20 43.03 -12.55
N TRP A 124 36.79 41.82 -12.92
CA TRP A 124 35.43 41.33 -12.68
C TRP A 124 35.16 41.03 -11.22
N LEU A 125 36.15 40.54 -10.47
CA LEU A 125 36.05 40.35 -9.02
C LEU A 125 35.80 41.70 -8.31
N VAL A 126 36.55 42.73 -8.66
CA VAL A 126 36.37 44.08 -8.09
C VAL A 126 35.01 44.67 -8.47
N LYS A 127 34.54 44.46 -9.71
CA LYS A 127 33.18 44.85 -10.12
C LYS A 127 32.14 44.20 -9.21
N THR A 128 32.22 42.88 -9.02
CA THR A 128 31.22 42.08 -8.30
C THR A 128 31.15 42.48 -6.82
N ARG A 129 32.30 42.59 -6.13
CA ARG A 129 32.33 43.02 -4.72
C ARG A 129 31.78 44.43 -4.50
N LEU A 130 32.06 45.36 -5.43
CA LEU A 130 31.48 46.71 -5.37
C LEU A 130 29.97 46.75 -5.60
N GLN A 131 29.43 45.83 -6.41
CA GLN A 131 27.99 45.77 -6.70
C GLN A 131 27.19 45.14 -5.56
N LEU A 132 27.80 44.22 -4.82
CA LEU A 132 27.22 43.55 -3.65
C LEU A 132 27.31 44.37 -2.36
N ASP A 133 28.24 45.33 -2.26
CA ASP A 133 28.36 46.25 -1.11
C ASP A 133 27.13 47.18 -0.99
N ARG A 134 26.39 47.09 0.13
CA ARG A 134 25.13 47.79 0.42
C ARG A 134 25.28 48.70 1.64
N SER A 135 24.53 49.80 1.68
CA SER A 135 24.37 50.59 2.91
C SER A 135 23.20 50.04 3.73
N SER A 136 23.47 49.51 4.91
CA SER A 136 22.43 49.00 5.82
C SER A 136 21.94 50.12 6.73
N VAL A 137 20.63 50.33 6.81
CA VAL A 137 19.99 51.19 7.82
C VAL A 137 19.21 50.26 8.75
N GLU A 138 19.86 49.76 9.80
CA GLU A 138 19.16 48.96 10.81
C GLU A 138 19.23 49.60 12.19
N LYS A 139 18.03 49.76 12.75
CA LYS A 139 17.63 49.99 14.16
C LYS A 139 18.16 51.20 14.94
N THR A 140 19.15 51.97 14.49
CA THR A 140 19.64 53.18 15.21
C THR A 140 19.44 54.52 14.49
N GLY A 141 18.82 54.54 13.31
CA GLY A 141 18.51 55.80 12.59
C GLY A 141 19.72 56.53 11.96
N SER A 142 20.94 55.99 12.09
CA SER A 142 22.15 56.49 11.42
C SER A 142 22.62 55.56 10.30
N ARG A 143 23.08 56.15 9.19
CA ARG A 143 23.55 55.45 7.97
C ARG A 143 24.85 54.69 8.26
N SER A 144 24.88 53.36 8.09
CA SER A 144 26.16 52.61 8.17
C SER A 144 27.05 52.98 6.99
N GLU A 145 28.36 53.19 7.22
CA GLU A 145 29.31 53.48 6.14
C GLU A 145 29.56 52.25 5.27
N LEU A 146 29.67 52.46 3.96
CA LEU A 146 29.97 51.43 2.96
C LEU A 146 31.37 50.83 3.16
N GLN A 147 31.53 49.53 2.92
CA GLN A 147 32.80 48.83 3.13
C GLN A 147 33.89 49.29 2.14
N TYR A 148 33.51 49.63 0.91
CA TYR A 148 34.42 50.10 -0.13
C TYR A 148 34.05 51.49 -0.65
N LYS A 149 34.98 52.44 -0.55
CA LYS A 149 34.75 53.82 -1.02
C LYS A 149 34.83 53.94 -2.54
N ASN A 150 35.76 53.23 -3.18
CA ASN A 150 36.02 53.25 -4.63
C ASN A 150 36.66 51.94 -5.09
N SER A 151 36.75 51.70 -6.41
CA SER A 151 37.39 50.49 -6.98
C SER A 151 38.85 50.32 -6.58
N ILE A 152 39.60 51.42 -6.45
CA ILE A 152 41.01 51.39 -6.02
C ILE A 152 41.11 50.99 -4.54
N ASP A 153 40.15 51.44 -3.72
CA ASP A 153 40.07 51.07 -2.30
C ASP A 153 39.73 49.58 -2.14
N CYS A 154 38.78 49.06 -2.94
CA CYS A 154 38.49 47.64 -3.02
C CYS A 154 39.74 46.82 -3.39
N VAL A 155 40.46 47.18 -4.46
CA VAL A 155 41.70 46.47 -4.86
C VAL A 155 42.75 46.51 -3.73
N ARG A 156 42.94 47.67 -3.10
CA ARG A 156 43.91 47.83 -2.01
C ARG A 156 43.56 46.99 -0.79
N GLN A 157 42.27 46.93 -0.41
CA GLN A 157 41.81 46.11 0.70
C GLN A 157 41.97 44.61 0.40
N VAL A 158 41.61 44.16 -0.81
CA VAL A 158 41.79 42.75 -1.23
C VAL A 158 43.26 42.37 -1.21
N LEU A 159 44.15 43.19 -1.78
CA LEU A 159 45.59 42.91 -1.76
C LEU A 159 46.17 42.90 -0.34
N ARG A 160 45.65 43.73 0.57
CA ARG A 160 46.13 43.80 1.96
C ARG A 160 45.62 42.64 2.82
N GLN A 161 44.40 42.16 2.60
CA GLN A 161 43.75 41.13 3.41
C GLN A 161 43.93 39.71 2.85
N GLU A 162 43.90 39.56 1.53
CA GLU A 162 43.89 38.26 0.83
C GLU A 162 45.13 38.04 -0.07
N GLY A 163 45.97 39.06 -0.23
CA GLY A 163 47.15 39.00 -1.10
C GLY A 163 46.81 38.97 -2.60
N ILE A 164 47.84 38.81 -3.44
CA ILE A 164 47.69 38.80 -4.91
C ILE A 164 46.82 37.62 -5.38
N LYS A 165 46.86 36.48 -4.69
CA LYS A 165 46.03 35.32 -5.00
C LYS A 165 44.53 35.60 -4.82
N GLY A 166 44.16 36.51 -3.91
CA GLY A 166 42.77 36.93 -3.71
C GLY A 166 42.13 37.55 -4.96
N LEU A 167 42.91 38.23 -5.81
CA LEU A 167 42.41 38.83 -7.06
C LEU A 167 42.03 37.80 -8.15
N PHE A 168 42.50 36.55 -8.01
CA PHE A 168 42.22 35.45 -8.92
C PHE A 168 41.29 34.39 -8.29
N ARG A 169 40.64 34.73 -7.17
CA ARG A 169 39.60 33.89 -6.58
C ARG A 169 38.38 33.89 -7.52
N GLY A 170 37.77 32.72 -7.73
CA GLY A 170 36.66 32.56 -8.69
C GLY A 170 37.06 32.37 -10.16
N VAL A 171 38.36 32.30 -10.50
CA VAL A 171 38.82 32.07 -11.89
C VAL A 171 38.30 30.76 -12.50
N THR A 172 38.17 29.70 -11.70
CA THR A 172 37.63 28.40 -12.15
C THR A 172 36.18 28.53 -12.64
N ALA A 173 35.37 29.33 -11.93
CA ALA A 173 34.03 29.70 -12.35
C ALA A 173 34.05 30.56 -13.63
N SER A 174 35.02 31.47 -13.76
CA SER A 174 35.23 32.27 -14.98
C SER A 174 35.65 31.42 -16.19
N TYR A 175 36.34 30.28 -16.00
CA TYR A 175 36.66 29.33 -17.07
C TYR A 175 35.43 28.58 -17.59
N LEU A 176 34.44 28.31 -16.75
CA LEU A 176 33.18 27.73 -17.21
C LEU A 176 32.41 28.71 -18.12
N GLY A 177 32.58 30.01 -17.92
CA GLY A 177 32.12 31.06 -18.86
C GLY A 177 32.78 31.00 -20.25
N ALA A 178 33.88 30.25 -20.42
CA ALA A 178 34.44 29.99 -21.74
C ALA A 178 33.51 29.11 -22.61
N ALA A 179 32.66 28.27 -22.01
CA ALA A 179 31.72 27.43 -22.74
C ALA A 179 30.67 28.27 -23.51
N GLU A 180 30.14 29.33 -22.89
CA GLU A 180 29.25 30.30 -23.54
C GLU A 180 29.96 30.97 -24.72
N THR A 181 31.21 31.39 -24.52
CA THR A 181 32.02 32.01 -25.57
C THR A 181 32.29 31.06 -26.73
N THR A 182 32.55 29.78 -26.46
CA THR A 182 32.73 28.73 -27.46
C THR A 182 31.45 28.51 -28.24
N LEU A 183 30.31 28.35 -27.57
CA LEU A 183 28.99 28.19 -28.19
C LEU A 183 28.66 29.39 -29.09
N HIS A 184 28.82 30.61 -28.59
CA HIS A 184 28.56 31.83 -29.35
C HIS A 184 29.41 31.91 -30.62
N LEU A 185 30.73 31.70 -30.53
CA LEU A 185 31.61 31.83 -31.69
C LEU A 185 31.41 30.70 -32.70
N VAL A 186 31.17 29.47 -32.26
CA VAL A 186 30.85 28.35 -33.15
C VAL A 186 29.51 28.59 -33.86
N LEU A 187 28.46 28.98 -33.13
CA LEU A 187 27.16 29.30 -33.71
C LEU A 187 27.25 30.49 -34.67
N TYR A 188 28.01 31.52 -34.32
CA TYR A 188 28.22 32.68 -35.19
C TYR A 188 28.91 32.28 -36.51
N GLU A 189 29.95 31.44 -36.46
CA GLU A 189 30.61 30.97 -37.68
C GLU A 189 29.72 30.04 -38.53
N GLN A 190 28.92 29.17 -37.90
CA GLN A 190 27.93 28.35 -38.61
C GLN A 190 26.88 29.22 -39.31
N LEU A 191 26.30 30.19 -38.61
CA LEU A 191 25.32 31.11 -39.18
C LEU A 191 25.93 31.98 -40.28
N LYS A 192 27.18 32.43 -40.11
CA LYS A 192 27.92 33.17 -41.14
C LYS A 192 28.19 32.32 -42.38
N SER A 193 28.59 31.05 -42.21
CA SER A 193 28.79 30.10 -43.33
C SER A 193 27.49 29.82 -44.08
N LEU A 194 26.38 29.63 -43.36
CA LEU A 194 25.04 29.45 -43.93
C LEU A 194 24.57 30.67 -44.71
N LEU A 195 24.84 31.88 -44.22
CA LEU A 195 24.55 33.13 -44.94
C LEU A 195 25.43 33.26 -46.19
N SER A 196 26.72 32.90 -46.11
CA SER A 196 27.65 32.94 -47.26
C SER A 196 27.31 31.94 -48.36
N LYS A 197 26.73 30.78 -48.03
CA LYS A 197 26.29 29.77 -49.02
C LYS A 197 25.01 30.16 -49.77
N ARG A 198 24.24 31.10 -49.23
CA ARG A 198 22.95 31.55 -49.77
C ARG A 198 23.09 32.69 -50.80
N ASP A 199 24.28 33.28 -50.92
CA ASP A 199 24.54 34.53 -51.66
C ASP A 199 25.12 34.35 -53.09
N HIS A 200 25.07 33.15 -53.67
CA HIS A 200 25.55 32.90 -55.05
C HIS A 200 24.62 33.42 -56.18
N GLY A 201 23.61 34.25 -55.88
CA GLY A 201 22.59 34.66 -56.87
C GLY A 201 22.16 36.13 -56.91
N THR A 202 22.45 36.99 -55.93
CA THR A 202 21.86 38.35 -55.89
C THR A 202 22.81 39.41 -55.33
N LYS A 203 22.75 40.60 -55.92
CA LYS A 203 23.66 41.74 -55.70
C LYS A 203 23.71 42.20 -54.24
N ARG A 204 24.95 42.50 -53.81
CA ARG A 204 25.40 43.19 -52.59
C ARG A 204 24.53 44.40 -52.22
N GLU A 205 23.78 44.32 -51.12
CA GLU A 205 23.49 45.48 -50.25
C GLU A 205 22.98 45.08 -48.83
N ASP A 206 22.47 43.86 -48.61
CA ASP A 206 21.94 43.43 -47.28
C ASP A 206 22.89 42.61 -46.39
N THR A 207 24.16 42.42 -46.78
CA THR A 207 25.08 41.49 -46.09
C THR A 207 25.44 41.94 -44.66
N GLY A 208 25.43 43.25 -44.36
CA GLY A 208 25.78 43.78 -43.04
C GLY A 208 24.70 43.54 -41.96
N ALA A 209 23.42 43.63 -42.35
CA ALA A 209 22.30 43.38 -41.45
C ALA A 209 22.19 41.89 -41.09
N GLY A 210 22.37 41.00 -42.07
CA GLY A 210 22.36 39.54 -41.86
C GLY A 210 23.48 39.06 -40.94
N ILE A 211 24.71 39.57 -41.11
CA ILE A 211 25.84 39.22 -40.23
C ILE A 211 25.61 39.74 -38.80
N SER A 212 25.06 40.95 -38.66
CA SER A 212 24.74 41.53 -37.35
C SER A 212 23.60 40.76 -36.64
N ALA A 213 22.58 40.34 -37.39
CA ALA A 213 21.50 39.49 -36.88
C ALA A 213 22.01 38.11 -36.46
N ALA A 214 22.92 37.50 -37.24
CA ALA A 214 23.57 36.24 -36.89
C ALA A 214 24.42 36.35 -35.62
N ALA A 215 25.17 37.44 -35.43
CA ALA A 215 25.90 37.72 -34.20
C ALA A 215 24.96 37.89 -32.99
N GLY A 216 23.86 38.63 -33.17
CA GLY A 216 22.86 38.82 -32.11
C GLY A 216 22.17 37.51 -31.72
N PHE A 217 21.75 36.72 -32.70
CA PHE A 217 21.03 35.47 -32.49
C PHE A 217 21.91 34.36 -31.89
N SER A 218 23.14 34.21 -32.38
CA SER A 218 24.11 33.26 -31.79
C SER A 218 24.42 33.59 -30.33
N LYS A 219 24.53 34.88 -29.99
CA LYS A 219 24.76 35.30 -28.60
C LYS A 219 23.56 35.06 -27.70
N LEU A 220 22.34 35.28 -28.21
CA LEU A 220 21.11 34.99 -27.47
C LEU A 220 20.99 33.51 -27.11
N ILE A 221 21.21 32.62 -28.08
CA ILE A 221 21.14 31.16 -27.87
C ILE A 221 22.23 30.71 -26.91
N ALA A 222 23.47 31.15 -27.12
CA ALA A 222 24.58 30.79 -26.22
C ALA A 222 24.31 31.24 -24.78
N GLY A 223 23.78 32.45 -24.60
CA GLY A 223 23.39 32.98 -23.30
C GLY A 223 22.27 32.18 -22.63
N LEU A 224 21.22 31.78 -23.36
CA LEU A 224 20.13 30.96 -22.81
C LEU A 224 20.60 29.57 -22.36
N VAL A 225 21.47 28.93 -23.15
CA VAL A 225 21.99 27.59 -22.83
C VAL A 225 22.98 27.65 -21.66
N ALA A 226 23.81 28.69 -21.59
CA ALA A 226 24.79 28.86 -20.51
C ALA A 226 24.21 29.50 -19.24
N TYR A 227 22.98 30.03 -19.28
CA TYR A 227 22.36 30.80 -18.19
C TYR A 227 22.38 30.09 -16.82
N PRO A 228 22.02 28.80 -16.68
CA PRO A 228 22.07 28.11 -15.38
C PRO A 228 23.49 28.08 -14.80
N HIS A 229 24.51 27.99 -15.64
CA HIS A 229 25.90 27.93 -15.21
C HIS A 229 26.49 29.31 -14.88
N GLU A 230 26.06 30.38 -15.55
CA GLU A 230 26.43 31.77 -15.18
C GLU A 230 25.92 32.16 -13.78
N VAL A 231 24.79 31.61 -13.35
CA VAL A 231 24.27 31.82 -11.99
C VAL A 231 25.23 31.21 -10.96
N ASN A 232 25.74 30.00 -11.22
CA ASN A 232 26.70 29.32 -10.36
C ASN A 232 28.10 29.97 -10.36
N SER A 233 28.50 30.72 -11.40
CA SER A 233 29.84 31.35 -11.45
C SER A 233 29.94 32.62 -10.59
N SER A 234 28.82 33.34 -10.46
CA SER A 234 28.66 34.52 -9.62
C SER A 234 28.79 34.18 -8.12
N PHE A 235 28.38 32.97 -7.75
CA PHE A 235 28.47 32.39 -6.40
C PHE A 235 29.92 32.25 -5.89
N TYR A 236 30.85 31.74 -6.71
CA TYR A 236 32.24 31.52 -6.29
C TYR A 236 33.05 32.80 -6.03
N HIS A 237 32.57 33.95 -6.52
CA HIS A 237 33.22 35.25 -6.32
C HIS A 237 32.87 35.91 -4.97
N ASP A 238 31.84 35.43 -4.27
CA ASP A 238 31.28 36.01 -3.03
C ASP A 238 31.86 35.40 -1.73
N TYR A 239 32.65 34.33 -1.81
CA TYR A 239 33.23 33.69 -0.61
C TYR A 239 34.33 34.55 0.04
N THR A 240 33.93 35.48 0.91
CA THR A 240 34.80 36.11 1.92
C THR A 240 34.16 36.04 3.32
N LYS A 241 34.83 35.28 4.19
CA LYS A 241 34.69 35.13 5.66
C LYS A 241 33.57 34.23 6.20
N GLY A 242 33.98 32.98 6.45
CA GLY A 242 33.42 32.05 7.43
C GLY A 242 34.36 30.85 7.60
N SER A 243 35.16 30.85 8.65
CA SER A 243 36.09 29.78 9.09
C SER A 243 37.32 29.46 8.22
N GLY A 244 38.46 30.06 8.58
CA GLY A 244 39.76 29.43 8.37
C GLY A 244 40.05 28.51 9.55
N SER A 245 39.90 27.19 9.35
CA SER A 245 40.43 26.06 10.16
C SER A 245 39.56 24.79 10.13
N ARG A 246 38.56 24.67 9.23
CA ARG A 246 37.70 23.47 9.17
C ARG A 246 37.35 23.02 7.75
N ALA A 247 38.21 23.28 6.76
CA ALA A 247 37.96 22.88 5.37
C ALA A 247 38.51 21.49 5.01
N GLY A 248 39.03 20.73 5.98
CA GLY A 248 39.52 19.36 5.78
C GLY A 248 38.83 18.31 6.65
N LYS A 249 37.72 18.66 7.31
CA LYS A 249 36.96 17.79 8.25
C LYS A 249 35.44 18.00 8.11
N MET A 250 34.96 18.41 6.93
CA MET A 250 33.52 18.63 6.70
C MET A 250 32.87 17.46 5.93
N ASP A 251 33.65 16.70 5.16
CA ASP A 251 33.15 15.53 4.42
C ASP A 251 32.97 14.28 5.31
N ASP A 252 33.44 14.32 6.57
CA ASP A 252 33.38 13.17 7.49
C ASP A 252 32.35 13.34 8.63
N LEU A 253 31.67 14.50 8.73
CA LEU A 253 30.64 14.79 9.76
C LEU A 253 29.21 14.62 9.26
N TYR A 254 29.09 14.27 7.98
CA TYR A 254 27.84 13.94 7.34
C TYR A 254 28.04 12.63 6.60
N ASP A 255 27.11 11.70 6.76
CA ASP A 255 27.13 10.51 5.92
C ASP A 255 26.79 10.87 4.46
N GLU A 256 26.92 9.89 3.56
CA GLU A 256 26.64 10.04 2.13
C GLU A 256 25.17 10.37 1.80
N PHE A 257 24.29 10.51 2.80
CA PHE A 257 22.89 10.93 2.67
C PHE A 257 22.59 12.28 3.33
N GLY A 258 23.58 12.95 3.93
CA GLY A 258 23.45 14.31 4.46
C GLY A 258 22.90 14.38 5.89
N ASN A 259 22.95 13.29 6.65
CA ASN A 259 22.62 13.32 8.07
C ASN A 259 23.85 13.67 8.93
N PHE A 260 23.65 14.52 9.94
CA PHE A 260 24.72 14.96 10.84
C PHE A 260 25.09 13.84 11.81
N ILE A 261 26.29 13.28 11.67
CA ILE A 261 26.86 12.35 12.65
C ILE A 261 27.61 13.21 13.67
N GLY A 262 27.10 13.25 14.91
CA GLY A 262 27.73 14.01 16.00
C GLY A 262 29.19 13.57 16.23
N GLU A 263 30.02 14.51 16.68
CA GLU A 263 31.46 14.26 16.93
C GLU A 263 31.68 13.10 17.91
N GLU A 264 32.47 12.09 17.51
CA GLU A 264 33.15 11.21 18.45
C GLU A 264 34.08 12.08 19.32
N ALA A 265 33.87 12.05 20.64
CA ALA A 265 34.79 12.64 21.58
C ALA A 265 36.13 11.88 21.50
N GLU A 266 37.17 12.55 20.98
CA GLU A 266 38.53 12.07 21.07
C GLU A 266 38.91 11.89 22.55
N SER A 267 39.40 10.69 22.83
CA SER A 267 40.03 10.20 24.05
C SER A 267 40.99 11.19 24.70
N GLU A 268 40.76 11.50 25.98
CA GLU A 268 41.83 11.85 26.92
C GLU A 268 42.20 10.61 27.76
N GLU A 269 43.48 10.25 27.70
CA GLU A 269 44.07 9.19 28.53
C GLU A 269 44.08 9.59 30.02
N GLY A 270 43.51 8.72 30.86
CA GLY A 270 44.16 8.26 32.10
C GLY A 270 43.88 9.02 33.41
N SER A 271 42.92 8.53 34.20
CA SER A 271 43.18 8.13 35.60
C SER A 271 42.04 7.27 36.19
N GLU A 272 42.46 6.35 37.05
CA GLU A 272 41.76 5.17 37.57
C GLU A 272 40.51 5.47 38.44
N ARG A 273 39.40 4.73 38.23
CA ARG A 273 38.75 3.81 39.22
C ARG A 273 37.29 3.47 38.87
N GLY A 274 37.02 2.17 38.76
CA GLY A 274 35.95 1.46 39.48
C GLY A 274 34.50 1.56 38.99
N ASP A 275 34.03 0.45 38.40
CA ASP A 275 32.68 -0.12 38.39
C ASP A 275 31.56 0.60 39.18
N GLU A 276 30.43 0.87 38.52
CA GLU A 276 29.17 0.15 38.75
C GLU A 276 28.03 0.67 37.83
N ALA A 277 27.40 -0.26 37.14
CA ALA A 277 26.18 -0.05 36.37
C ALA A 277 24.93 -0.36 37.22
N ALA A 278 23.84 0.32 36.86
CA ALA A 278 22.43 -0.01 37.09
C ALA A 278 21.79 0.39 38.44
N LYS A 279 20.80 1.30 38.36
CA LYS A 279 19.40 1.00 38.70
C LYS A 279 18.46 2.17 38.35
N TYR A 280 17.51 1.90 37.48
CA TYR A 280 16.23 2.60 37.41
C TYR A 280 15.30 2.01 38.48
N VAL A 281 14.71 2.85 39.34
CA VAL A 281 13.45 2.59 40.05
C VAL A 281 12.70 3.92 40.16
N TYR A 282 11.38 3.85 39.93
CA TYR A 282 10.39 4.94 39.94
C TYR A 282 10.21 5.62 41.31
N ASP A 283 9.83 6.90 41.22
CA ASP A 283 9.00 7.77 42.08
C ASP A 283 8.96 7.52 43.60
N GLU A 284 9.31 8.57 44.37
CA GLU A 284 8.50 9.02 45.51
C GLU A 284 8.92 10.44 45.96
N ASP A 285 7.95 11.12 46.56
CA ASP A 285 7.88 12.54 46.89
C ASP A 285 9.01 13.13 47.76
N ASN A 286 9.10 14.46 47.68
CA ASN A 286 9.42 15.45 48.73
C ASN A 286 10.70 16.28 48.56
N GLU A 287 10.43 17.60 48.56
CA GLU A 287 11.13 18.66 49.29
C GLU A 287 12.65 18.74 49.11
N SER A 288 13.07 19.56 48.15
CA SER A 288 14.43 20.11 48.13
C SER A 288 14.62 21.08 49.31
N VAL A 289 15.14 20.54 50.41
CA VAL A 289 15.76 21.30 51.51
C VAL A 289 17.04 21.97 50.99
N VAL A 290 17.11 23.28 51.15
CA VAL A 290 18.28 24.11 50.86
C VAL A 290 19.39 23.81 51.88
N ALA A 291 20.54 23.35 51.41
CA ALA A 291 21.83 23.45 52.09
C ALA A 291 22.88 23.62 50.98
N GLY A 292 23.46 24.79 50.76
CA GLY A 292 24.30 25.48 51.71
C GLY A 292 25.74 25.31 51.24
N GLN A 293 26.13 26.04 50.18
CA GLN A 293 27.53 26.19 49.82
C GLN A 293 27.96 27.62 50.15
N GLU A 294 28.85 27.69 51.13
CA GLU A 294 29.42 28.88 51.74
C GLU A 294 30.02 29.82 50.68
N VAL A 295 29.38 30.98 50.49
CA VAL A 295 30.01 32.11 49.82
C VAL A 295 30.73 32.91 50.89
N MET A 296 32.05 32.95 50.77
CA MET A 296 32.93 33.77 51.60
C MET A 296 32.50 35.24 51.47
N GLN A 297 31.96 35.80 52.55
CA GLN A 297 31.75 37.24 52.69
C GLN A 297 33.11 37.93 52.74
N LEU A 298 33.37 38.77 51.74
CA LEU A 298 34.27 39.91 51.86
C LEU A 298 33.41 41.16 51.69
N ASP A 299 33.11 41.79 52.83
CA ASP A 299 32.51 43.11 52.90
C ASP A 299 33.56 44.21 52.62
N GLU A 300 33.02 45.29 52.05
CA GLU A 300 33.47 46.69 52.08
C GLU A 300 34.46 47.25 51.02
N GLU A 301 33.85 48.04 50.14
CA GLU A 301 34.24 49.41 49.74
C GLU A 301 35.52 49.65 48.90
N GLY A 302 35.31 49.83 47.60
CA GLY A 302 36.18 50.59 46.70
C GLY A 302 35.68 50.54 45.24
N PRO A 303 35.78 51.63 44.43
CA PRO A 303 35.29 51.60 43.06
C PRO A 303 36.29 50.82 42.21
N SER A 304 35.96 49.57 41.87
CA SER A 304 36.70 48.88 40.83
C SER A 304 36.41 49.59 39.51
N ASN A 305 37.42 50.28 38.95
CA ASN A 305 37.44 50.74 37.56
C ASN A 305 37.56 49.54 36.60
N ALA A 306 36.70 48.55 36.74
CA ALA A 306 36.53 47.50 35.75
C ALA A 306 35.76 48.12 34.58
N VAL A 307 36.45 48.31 33.46
CA VAL A 307 35.84 48.84 32.24
C VAL A 307 34.87 47.77 31.73
N ILE A 308 33.57 48.03 31.86
CA ILE A 308 32.54 47.20 31.23
C ILE A 308 32.63 47.42 29.72
N LEU A 309 32.83 46.35 28.96
CA LEU A 309 32.82 46.40 27.50
C LEU A 309 31.46 46.90 27.02
N HIS A 310 31.43 47.58 25.87
CA HIS A 310 30.18 48.17 25.37
C HIS A 310 29.08 47.13 25.12
N GLU A 311 29.45 45.90 24.76
CA GLU A 311 28.56 44.77 24.49
C GLU A 311 27.94 44.20 25.78
N ASP A 312 28.69 44.21 26.89
CA ASP A 312 28.27 43.69 28.20
C ASP A 312 27.64 44.76 29.10
N LYS A 313 27.51 45.98 28.58
CA LYS A 313 26.94 47.09 29.33
C LYS A 313 25.43 46.88 29.48
N GLN A 314 25.04 46.30 30.61
CA GLN A 314 23.65 46.24 31.02
C GLN A 314 23.17 47.66 31.38
N TYR A 315 22.39 48.26 30.47
CA TYR A 315 21.85 49.61 30.65
C TYR A 315 20.67 49.66 31.62
N TYR A 316 19.99 48.54 31.79
CA TYR A 316 18.78 48.41 32.60
C TYR A 316 18.90 47.20 33.53
N PRO A 317 18.35 47.29 34.76
CA PRO A 317 18.26 46.14 35.66
C PRO A 317 17.38 45.03 35.05
N THR A 318 17.59 43.78 35.47
CA THR A 318 16.80 42.65 34.98
C THR A 318 15.34 42.76 35.43
N ALA A 319 14.43 42.11 34.70
CA ALA A 319 13.00 42.16 35.02
C ALA A 319 12.72 41.64 36.45
N GLU A 320 13.41 40.58 36.88
CA GLU A 320 13.33 40.05 38.26
C GLU A 320 13.81 41.05 39.32
N GLN A 321 14.88 41.81 39.05
CA GLN A 321 15.37 42.85 39.96
C GLN A 321 14.41 44.03 40.06
N THR A 322 13.63 44.29 39.01
CA THR A 322 12.70 45.41 38.94
C THR A 322 11.37 45.10 39.63
N TYR A 323 10.85 43.88 39.47
CA TYR A 323 9.52 43.48 39.97
C TYR A 323 9.56 42.60 41.23
N GLY A 324 10.74 42.05 41.58
CA GLY A 324 10.93 41.18 42.75
C GLY A 324 10.60 39.72 42.48
N ALA A 325 11.02 38.83 43.38
CA ALA A 325 10.88 37.37 43.24
C ALA A 325 9.43 36.86 43.33
N GLU A 326 8.48 37.71 43.73
CA GLU A 326 7.05 37.37 43.76
C GLU A 326 6.36 37.51 42.40
N VAL A 327 7.01 38.13 41.41
CA VAL A 327 6.44 38.40 40.08
C VAL A 327 7.20 37.63 39.01
N GLU A 328 6.53 36.68 38.35
CA GLU A 328 7.09 35.95 37.21
C GLU A 328 7.09 36.83 35.96
N ALA A 329 8.28 37.24 35.52
CA ALA A 329 8.46 38.03 34.31
C ALA A 329 8.58 37.11 33.08
N LEU A 330 7.46 36.86 32.40
CA LEU A 330 7.42 36.10 31.15
C LEU A 330 7.86 36.96 29.96
N VAL A 331 8.82 36.48 29.18
CA VAL A 331 9.27 37.10 27.93
C VAL A 331 8.91 36.17 26.77
N GLU A 332 7.80 36.47 26.10
CA GLU A 332 7.33 35.72 24.93
C GLU A 332 7.79 36.41 23.64
N GLU A 333 8.85 35.90 23.01
CA GLU A 333 9.38 36.45 21.75
C GLU A 333 8.72 35.85 20.49
N VAL A 334 8.10 34.67 20.62
CA VAL A 334 7.50 33.92 19.53
C VAL A 334 6.11 33.46 19.94
N ASP A 335 5.16 33.54 19.01
CA ASP A 335 3.79 33.07 19.23
C ASP A 335 3.79 31.56 19.53
N ALA A 336 3.00 31.13 20.51
CA ALA A 336 2.87 29.73 20.88
C ALA A 336 2.19 28.85 19.80
N GLN A 337 1.43 29.47 18.89
CA GLN A 337 0.70 28.77 17.83
C GLN A 337 0.91 29.45 16.46
N PRO A 338 0.99 28.68 15.36
CA PRO A 338 1.17 29.24 14.03
C PRO A 338 -0.09 29.94 13.52
N LEU A 339 0.07 30.90 12.59
CA LEU A 339 -1.06 31.65 12.00
C LEU A 339 -2.08 30.76 11.25
N SER A 340 -1.69 29.55 10.86
CA SER A 340 -2.59 28.56 10.25
C SER A 340 -3.63 28.00 11.23
N GLU A 341 -3.32 27.99 12.52
CA GLU A 341 -4.24 27.53 13.56
C GLU A 341 -5.15 28.69 13.99
N PRO A 342 -6.47 28.59 13.76
CA PRO A 342 -7.38 29.67 14.11
C PRO A 342 -7.52 29.79 15.63
N ILE A 343 -7.50 31.03 16.15
CA ILE A 343 -7.70 31.31 17.58
C ILE A 343 -9.02 30.72 18.11
N ILE A 344 -10.07 30.73 17.29
CA ILE A 344 -11.35 30.08 17.58
C ILE A 344 -11.55 28.98 16.54
N ALA A 345 -11.47 27.73 16.98
CA ALA A 345 -11.70 26.58 16.12
C ALA A 345 -13.13 26.60 15.55
N PRO A 346 -13.31 26.49 14.22
CA PRO A 346 -14.63 26.36 13.63
C PRO A 346 -15.27 25.03 14.06
N VAL A 347 -16.61 25.01 14.14
CA VAL A 347 -17.35 23.76 14.41
C VAL A 347 -17.36 22.91 13.13
N GLU A 348 -16.36 22.05 12.98
CA GLU A 348 -16.27 21.09 11.87
C GLU A 348 -16.92 19.76 12.24
N GLN A 349 -18.00 19.39 11.54
CA GLN A 349 -18.55 18.04 11.61
C GLN A 349 -17.84 17.16 10.60
N LYS A 350 -16.87 16.37 11.07
CA LYS A 350 -16.16 15.40 10.23
C LYS A 350 -17.09 14.24 9.89
N LYS A 351 -17.52 14.15 8.64
CA LYS A 351 -18.33 13.04 8.13
C LYS A 351 -17.54 12.32 7.04
N PHE A 352 -17.11 11.10 7.34
CA PHE A 352 -16.33 10.28 6.40
C PHE A 352 -17.19 9.26 5.64
N ASN A 353 -18.30 8.86 6.24
CA ASN A 353 -19.27 7.94 5.66
C ASN A 353 -20.56 8.69 5.32
N ILE A 354 -21.23 8.22 4.27
CA ILE A 354 -22.57 8.69 3.90
C ILE A 354 -23.58 7.91 4.76
N GLU A 355 -24.02 8.53 5.85
CA GLU A 355 -25.08 8.01 6.70
C GLU A 355 -26.35 8.86 6.56
N GLU A 356 -27.49 8.20 6.46
CA GLU A 356 -28.80 8.84 6.41
C GLU A 356 -29.34 9.01 7.84
N ALA A 357 -29.62 10.26 8.24
CA ALA A 357 -30.09 10.56 9.60
C ALA A 357 -31.48 10.00 9.91
N ASP A 358 -32.34 9.91 8.89
CA ASP A 358 -33.69 9.36 8.99
C ASP A 358 -33.79 8.04 8.24
N LEU A 359 -34.62 7.12 8.75
CA LEU A 359 -34.84 5.83 8.11
C LEU A 359 -35.61 6.00 6.77
N PRO A 360 -35.06 5.53 5.63
CA PRO A 360 -35.63 5.76 4.31
C PRO A 360 -36.98 5.04 4.10
N PRO A 361 -37.91 5.59 3.31
CA PRO A 361 -39.20 4.95 3.05
C PRO A 361 -39.02 3.64 2.28
N VAL A 362 -39.54 2.55 2.84
CA VAL A 362 -39.49 1.19 2.29
C VAL A 362 -40.89 0.72 1.90
N PHE A 363 -40.98 -0.23 0.96
CA PHE A 363 -42.26 -0.79 0.52
C PHE A 363 -42.85 -1.83 1.50
N PHE A 364 -42.08 -2.28 2.49
CA PHE A 364 -42.50 -3.22 3.54
C PHE A 364 -42.57 -2.55 4.91
N ASP A 365 -43.34 -3.12 5.85
CA ASP A 365 -43.36 -2.65 7.24
C ASP A 365 -42.13 -3.17 8.00
N ARG A 366 -41.42 -2.29 8.72
CA ARG A 366 -40.24 -2.66 9.51
C ARG A 366 -40.60 -3.58 10.67
N ASN A 367 -41.80 -3.46 11.25
CA ASN A 367 -42.26 -4.40 12.26
C ASN A 367 -42.40 -5.82 11.72
N PHE A 368 -42.77 -5.96 10.44
CA PHE A 368 -42.84 -7.25 9.77
C PHE A 368 -41.43 -7.85 9.58
N MET A 369 -40.43 -7.03 9.25
CA MET A 369 -39.03 -7.44 9.20
C MET A 369 -38.54 -7.96 10.56
N THR A 370 -38.75 -7.20 11.65
CA THR A 370 -38.39 -7.64 13.01
C THR A 370 -39.14 -8.91 13.42
N SER A 371 -40.38 -9.09 12.98
CA SER A 371 -41.15 -10.32 13.25
C SER A 371 -40.58 -11.52 12.49
N LEU A 372 -40.11 -11.34 11.24
CA LEU A 372 -39.46 -12.39 10.45
C LEU A 372 -38.13 -12.84 11.06
N MET A 373 -37.41 -11.95 11.74
CA MET A 373 -36.13 -12.27 12.40
C MET A 373 -36.28 -13.36 13.48
N ASN A 374 -37.44 -13.45 14.13
CA ASN A 374 -37.75 -14.49 15.13
C ASN A 374 -37.91 -15.89 14.51
N PHE A 375 -38.01 -16.00 13.19
CA PHE A 375 -38.18 -17.27 12.48
C PHE A 375 -36.93 -17.57 11.63
N PRO A 376 -35.84 -18.10 12.22
CA PRO A 376 -34.58 -18.35 11.51
C PRO A 376 -34.74 -19.32 10.32
N GLU A 377 -35.75 -20.20 10.32
CA GLU A 377 -36.06 -21.05 9.16
C GLU A 377 -36.40 -20.26 7.87
N GLN A 378 -37.00 -19.07 8.03
CA GLN A 378 -37.41 -18.19 6.92
C GLN A 378 -36.36 -17.15 6.55
N THR A 379 -35.20 -17.18 7.20
CA THR A 379 -34.10 -16.26 6.92
C THR A 379 -32.99 -16.95 6.15
N ARG A 380 -32.25 -16.18 5.34
CA ARG A 380 -31.11 -16.68 4.57
C ARG A 380 -29.97 -15.68 4.66
N ASN A 381 -28.79 -16.17 5.07
CA ASN A 381 -27.57 -15.39 5.18
C ASN A 381 -26.68 -15.68 3.96
N VAL A 382 -26.51 -14.71 3.07
CA VAL A 382 -25.76 -14.87 1.81
C VAL A 382 -24.71 -13.79 1.60
N ALA A 383 -23.59 -14.13 0.96
CA ALA A 383 -22.61 -13.17 0.47
C ALA A 383 -22.68 -13.04 -1.06
N LEU A 384 -22.67 -11.81 -1.57
CA LEU A 384 -22.37 -11.54 -2.97
C LEU A 384 -20.85 -11.46 -3.15
N ALA A 385 -20.27 -12.43 -3.84
CA ALA A 385 -18.82 -12.54 -4.02
C ALA A 385 -18.46 -12.71 -5.49
N GLY A 386 -17.30 -12.23 -5.93
CA GLY A 386 -16.89 -12.27 -7.34
C GLY A 386 -15.82 -11.24 -7.67
N HIS A 387 -15.29 -11.29 -8.88
CA HIS A 387 -14.18 -10.42 -9.28
C HIS A 387 -14.55 -8.93 -9.43
N LEU A 388 -13.54 -8.08 -9.58
CA LEU A 388 -13.66 -6.64 -9.72
C LEU A 388 -14.59 -6.29 -10.88
N HIS A 389 -15.49 -5.34 -10.64
CA HIS A 389 -16.47 -4.85 -11.62
C HIS A 389 -17.36 -5.91 -12.29
N HIS A 390 -17.52 -7.12 -11.73
CA HIS A 390 -18.54 -8.08 -12.19
C HIS A 390 -20.00 -7.66 -11.88
N GLY A 391 -20.20 -6.51 -11.24
CA GLY A 391 -21.51 -5.91 -10.97
C GLY A 391 -22.21 -6.42 -9.72
N LYS A 392 -21.45 -6.74 -8.65
CA LYS A 392 -21.99 -7.12 -7.33
C LYS A 392 -22.81 -5.99 -6.70
N THR A 393 -22.18 -4.84 -6.49
CA THR A 393 -22.81 -3.63 -5.98
C THR A 393 -23.98 -3.18 -6.85
N ALA A 394 -23.85 -3.22 -8.17
CA ALA A 394 -24.96 -2.91 -9.08
C ALA A 394 -26.14 -3.88 -8.93
N PHE A 395 -25.87 -5.16 -8.66
CA PHE A 395 -26.93 -6.15 -8.37
C PHE A 395 -27.58 -5.86 -7.02
N MET A 396 -26.80 -5.44 -6.03
CA MET A 396 -27.33 -4.98 -4.74
C MET A 396 -28.20 -3.72 -4.90
N ASP A 397 -27.77 -2.77 -5.74
CA ASP A 397 -28.54 -1.56 -6.07
C ASP A 397 -29.90 -1.90 -6.70
N MET A 398 -29.95 -2.92 -7.56
CA MET A 398 -31.19 -3.42 -8.14
C MET A 398 -32.16 -3.91 -7.05
N LEU A 399 -31.68 -4.68 -6.06
CA LEU A 399 -32.49 -5.15 -4.94
C LEU A 399 -32.93 -4.01 -4.01
N VAL A 400 -32.07 -3.00 -3.82
CA VAL A 400 -32.41 -1.79 -3.05
C VAL A 400 -33.50 -0.99 -3.75
N LEU A 401 -33.43 -0.81 -5.07
CA LEU A 401 -34.47 -0.13 -5.85
C LEU A 401 -35.81 -0.86 -5.83
N GLU A 402 -35.81 -2.19 -5.69
CA GLU A 402 -37.02 -3.01 -5.55
C GLU A 402 -37.67 -2.84 -4.17
N THR A 403 -36.88 -2.62 -3.12
CA THR A 403 -37.34 -2.60 -1.72
C THR A 403 -37.57 -1.20 -1.15
N HIS A 404 -36.86 -0.19 -1.65
CA HIS A 404 -36.85 1.18 -1.15
C HIS A 404 -37.43 2.16 -2.16
N ASN A 405 -38.25 3.11 -1.69
CA ASN A 405 -38.78 4.17 -2.54
C ASN A 405 -37.79 5.35 -2.64
N ILE A 406 -36.78 5.21 -3.50
CA ILE A 406 -35.70 6.20 -3.69
C ILE A 406 -35.91 7.00 -4.99
N THR A 407 -36.94 6.69 -5.78
CA THR A 407 -37.19 7.24 -7.12
C THR A 407 -37.28 8.78 -7.10
N ASP A 408 -38.02 9.36 -6.16
CA ASP A 408 -38.17 10.82 -6.02
C ASP A 408 -36.83 11.52 -5.72
N ARG A 409 -35.91 10.84 -5.02
CA ARG A 409 -34.59 11.37 -4.65
C ARG A 409 -33.61 11.29 -5.83
N LEU A 410 -33.74 10.25 -6.66
CA LEU A 410 -32.98 10.08 -7.89
C LEU A 410 -33.39 11.11 -8.94
N GLU A 411 -34.69 11.39 -9.09
CA GLU A 411 -35.21 12.39 -10.02
C GLU A 411 -34.77 13.82 -9.68
N ARG A 412 -34.53 14.13 -8.39
CA ARG A 412 -34.01 15.43 -7.94
C ARG A 412 -32.52 15.64 -8.24
N ARG A 413 -31.77 14.62 -8.68
CA ARG A 413 -30.35 14.78 -9.01
C ARG A 413 -30.18 15.58 -10.31
N THR A 414 -29.56 16.75 -10.22
CA THR A 414 -29.26 17.62 -11.37
C THR A 414 -27.77 17.62 -11.73
N GLY A 415 -27.45 17.79 -13.02
CA GLY A 415 -26.07 17.92 -13.51
C GLY A 415 -25.28 16.60 -13.49
N ARG A 416 -23.98 16.66 -13.17
CA ARG A 416 -23.04 15.52 -13.18
C ARG A 416 -23.47 14.35 -12.28
N LYS A 417 -24.27 14.61 -11.24
CA LYS A 417 -24.83 13.59 -10.32
C LYS A 417 -25.98 12.77 -10.92
N ARG A 418 -26.53 13.18 -12.07
CA ARG A 418 -27.57 12.45 -12.80
C ARG A 418 -26.98 11.24 -13.53
N ASP A 419 -25.78 11.40 -14.07
CA ASP A 419 -25.10 10.38 -14.87
C ASP A 419 -24.22 9.43 -14.02
N GLU A 420 -24.04 9.74 -12.74
CA GLU A 420 -23.31 8.89 -11.80
C GLU A 420 -24.16 7.67 -11.44
N GLN A 421 -23.63 6.48 -11.72
CA GLN A 421 -24.28 5.22 -11.35
C GLN A 421 -24.52 5.20 -9.83
N LEU A 422 -25.73 4.82 -9.42
CA LEU A 422 -26.02 4.59 -8.01
C LEU A 422 -25.10 3.47 -7.52
N ARG A 423 -24.47 3.68 -6.37
CA ARG A 423 -23.76 2.66 -5.60
C ARG A 423 -24.16 2.82 -4.16
N TYR A 424 -25.13 2.04 -3.73
CA TYR A 424 -25.80 2.24 -2.46
C TYR A 424 -24.93 1.74 -1.30
N THR A 425 -24.28 0.59 -1.46
CA THR A 425 -23.42 -0.03 -0.44
C THR A 425 -22.07 0.66 -0.26
N ASP A 426 -21.54 1.33 -1.28
CA ASP A 426 -20.31 2.12 -1.20
C ASP A 426 -20.56 3.41 -0.37
N ILE A 427 -20.34 3.35 0.94
CA ILE A 427 -20.62 4.45 1.88
C ILE A 427 -19.44 5.37 2.11
N SER A 428 -18.21 4.86 1.99
CA SER A 428 -17.02 5.66 2.22
C SER A 428 -16.81 6.61 1.05
N ILE A 429 -16.45 7.86 1.35
CA ILE A 429 -16.10 8.84 0.32
C ILE A 429 -14.96 8.31 -0.57
N LEU A 430 -14.00 7.59 0.02
CA LEU A 430 -12.87 6.99 -0.69
C LEU A 430 -13.32 5.94 -1.73
N GLU A 431 -14.30 5.11 -1.39
CA GLU A 431 -14.84 4.08 -2.29
C GLU A 431 -15.52 4.70 -3.50
N ARG A 432 -16.26 5.80 -3.28
CA ARG A 432 -16.95 6.53 -4.35
C ARG A 432 -15.99 7.30 -5.24
N GLU A 433 -14.97 7.94 -4.67
CA GLU A 433 -13.94 8.65 -5.45
C GLU A 433 -13.12 7.69 -6.32
N ARG A 434 -12.75 6.52 -5.78
CA ARG A 434 -12.04 5.49 -6.53
C ARG A 434 -12.92 4.68 -7.47
N GLY A 435 -14.23 4.68 -7.22
CA GLY A 435 -15.17 3.84 -7.95
C GLY A 435 -14.93 2.35 -7.71
N LEU A 436 -14.47 1.95 -6.52
CA LEU A 436 -14.29 0.55 -6.12
C LEU A 436 -14.71 0.35 -4.66
N SER A 437 -15.39 -0.77 -4.38
CA SER A 437 -15.74 -1.17 -3.02
C SER A 437 -14.49 -1.71 -2.32
N ALA A 438 -14.20 -1.20 -1.13
CA ALA A 438 -13.05 -1.57 -0.32
C ALA A 438 -13.48 -2.35 0.93
N LYS A 439 -14.60 -1.99 1.56
CA LYS A 439 -15.12 -2.64 2.77
C LYS A 439 -16.38 -3.44 2.42
N ALA A 440 -16.54 -4.59 3.06
CA ALA A 440 -17.77 -5.38 2.95
C ALA A 440 -18.97 -4.64 3.59
N ALA A 441 -20.15 -4.68 2.97
CA ALA A 441 -21.33 -3.91 3.35
C ALA A 441 -22.56 -4.83 3.56
N PRO A 442 -23.02 -5.02 4.82
CA PRO A 442 -24.18 -5.87 5.12
C PRO A 442 -25.51 -5.09 5.02
N MET A 443 -26.56 -5.78 4.58
CA MET A 443 -27.92 -5.26 4.49
C MET A 443 -28.94 -6.39 4.63
N SER A 444 -30.09 -6.13 5.25
CA SER A 444 -31.13 -7.13 5.49
C SER A 444 -32.41 -6.74 4.76
N LEU A 445 -32.74 -7.46 3.69
CA LEU A 445 -33.85 -7.12 2.79
C LEU A 445 -35.01 -8.11 2.93
N VAL A 446 -36.24 -7.60 2.89
CA VAL A 446 -37.45 -8.43 2.81
C VAL A 446 -37.81 -8.61 1.34
N LEU A 447 -37.60 -9.83 0.82
CA LEU A 447 -37.80 -10.13 -0.60
C LEU A 447 -38.87 -11.23 -0.80
N PRO A 448 -39.83 -11.03 -1.71
CA PRO A 448 -40.82 -12.05 -2.05
C PRO A 448 -40.23 -13.15 -2.93
N ASN A 449 -40.66 -14.38 -2.71
CA ASN A 449 -40.40 -15.48 -3.62
C ASN A 449 -41.42 -15.51 -4.77
N THR A 450 -41.26 -16.44 -5.70
CA THR A 450 -42.17 -16.54 -6.85
C THR A 450 -43.62 -16.86 -6.47
N LYS A 451 -43.86 -17.45 -5.28
CA LYS A 451 -45.22 -17.71 -4.76
C LYS A 451 -45.82 -16.50 -4.04
N GLY A 452 -45.09 -15.39 -3.93
CA GLY A 452 -45.50 -14.18 -3.19
C GLY A 452 -45.25 -14.24 -1.67
N LYS A 453 -44.55 -15.27 -1.17
CA LYS A 453 -44.15 -15.34 0.25
C LYS A 453 -42.86 -14.58 0.46
N SER A 454 -42.89 -13.57 1.33
CA SER A 454 -41.72 -12.79 1.73
C SER A 454 -40.80 -13.56 2.68
N HIS A 455 -39.50 -13.43 2.46
CA HIS A 455 -38.45 -14.00 3.30
C HIS A 455 -37.45 -12.89 3.66
N LEU A 456 -36.74 -13.06 4.78
CA LEU A 456 -35.66 -12.16 5.17
C LEU A 456 -34.36 -12.66 4.55
N VAL A 457 -33.74 -11.85 3.71
CA VAL A 457 -32.47 -12.17 3.06
C VAL A 457 -31.42 -11.19 3.56
N ASN A 458 -30.51 -11.70 4.38
CA ASN A 458 -29.37 -10.96 4.88
C ASN A 458 -28.24 -11.12 3.85
N ILE A 459 -27.82 -10.01 3.23
CA ILE A 459 -26.86 -9.97 2.13
C ILE A 459 -25.64 -9.16 2.55
N ILE A 460 -24.43 -9.70 2.35
CA ILE A 460 -23.19 -8.92 2.42
C ILE A 460 -22.67 -8.69 1.00
N ASP A 461 -22.57 -7.42 0.59
CA ASP A 461 -21.84 -7.04 -0.61
C ASP A 461 -20.34 -7.03 -0.28
N THR A 462 -19.57 -7.87 -0.95
CA THR A 462 -18.13 -8.02 -0.68
C THR A 462 -17.30 -7.30 -1.75
N PRO A 463 -16.12 -6.77 -1.40
CA PRO A 463 -15.26 -6.09 -2.37
C PRO A 463 -14.75 -7.06 -3.45
N GLY A 464 -14.62 -6.56 -4.68
CA GLY A 464 -14.20 -7.39 -5.83
C GLY A 464 -12.71 -7.42 -6.12
N HIS A 465 -11.97 -6.44 -5.59
CA HIS A 465 -10.54 -6.30 -5.84
C HIS A 465 -9.74 -7.36 -5.09
N VAL A 466 -8.71 -7.91 -5.73
CA VAL A 466 -7.86 -8.99 -5.17
C VAL A 466 -7.16 -8.61 -3.87
N ASN A 467 -6.85 -7.34 -3.67
CA ASN A 467 -6.18 -6.88 -2.44
C ASN A 467 -7.12 -6.84 -1.21
N PHE A 468 -8.44 -6.80 -1.39
CA PHE A 468 -9.43 -6.77 -0.29
C PHE A 468 -10.10 -8.14 -0.10
N VAL A 469 -9.40 -9.24 -0.39
CA VAL A 469 -9.93 -10.60 -0.19
C VAL A 469 -10.10 -10.95 1.28
N ASP A 470 -9.42 -10.24 2.18
CA ASP A 470 -9.60 -10.34 3.62
C ASP A 470 -11.04 -10.03 4.06
N GLU A 471 -11.61 -9.00 3.46
CA GLU A 471 -13.00 -8.60 3.66
C GLU A 471 -13.99 -9.65 3.15
N VAL A 472 -13.65 -10.32 2.04
CA VAL A 472 -14.42 -11.45 1.54
C VAL A 472 -14.35 -12.61 2.54
N ALA A 473 -13.17 -12.90 3.13
CA ALA A 473 -13.00 -14.03 4.04
C ALA A 473 -13.79 -13.81 5.34
N ALA A 474 -13.76 -12.60 5.88
CA ALA A 474 -14.55 -12.20 7.02
C ALA A 474 -16.06 -12.33 6.76
N ALA A 475 -16.53 -11.86 5.60
CA ALA A 475 -17.93 -12.01 5.22
C ALA A 475 -18.34 -13.49 5.05
N LEU A 476 -17.49 -14.31 4.43
CA LEU A 476 -17.74 -15.74 4.21
C LEU A 476 -17.86 -16.54 5.52
N ARG A 477 -17.28 -16.04 6.61
CA ARG A 477 -17.38 -16.67 7.93
C ARG A 477 -18.75 -16.50 8.60
N LEU A 478 -19.56 -15.51 8.21
CA LEU A 478 -20.86 -15.23 8.83
C LEU A 478 -22.06 -15.77 8.02
N VAL A 479 -21.85 -16.16 6.76
CA VAL A 479 -22.90 -16.56 5.82
C VAL A 479 -23.09 -18.08 5.77
N ASP A 480 -24.28 -18.49 5.33
CA ASP A 480 -24.65 -19.90 5.12
C ASP A 480 -24.55 -20.31 3.64
N GLY A 481 -24.36 -19.36 2.73
CA GLY A 481 -24.18 -19.61 1.30
C GLY A 481 -23.55 -18.44 0.54
N VAL A 482 -22.97 -18.73 -0.62
CA VAL A 482 -22.30 -17.74 -1.47
C VAL A 482 -22.98 -17.62 -2.83
N CYS A 483 -23.29 -16.39 -3.21
CA CYS A 483 -23.78 -16.02 -4.53
C CYS A 483 -22.62 -15.46 -5.34
N LEU A 484 -22.06 -16.31 -6.21
CA LEU A 484 -20.91 -15.99 -7.04
C LEU A 484 -21.35 -15.17 -8.27
N VAL A 485 -20.94 -13.91 -8.37
CA VAL A 485 -21.25 -13.02 -9.49
C VAL A 485 -20.13 -13.06 -10.53
N VAL A 486 -20.48 -13.49 -11.75
CA VAL A 486 -19.55 -13.64 -12.88
C VAL A 486 -20.04 -12.80 -14.07
N ASP A 487 -19.16 -11.95 -14.60
CA ASP A 487 -19.42 -11.24 -15.86
C ASP A 487 -19.37 -12.26 -17.03
N VAL A 488 -20.44 -12.33 -17.81
CA VAL A 488 -20.56 -13.29 -18.90
C VAL A 488 -19.57 -13.00 -20.04
N LEU A 489 -19.08 -11.77 -20.19
CA LEU A 489 -18.08 -11.42 -21.19
C LEU A 489 -16.69 -11.93 -20.78
N GLU A 490 -16.24 -11.52 -19.59
CA GLU A 490 -14.90 -11.84 -19.07
C GLU A 490 -14.75 -13.30 -18.61
N GLY A 491 -15.83 -13.92 -18.13
CA GLY A 491 -15.83 -15.28 -17.60
C GLY A 491 -15.16 -15.39 -16.23
N VAL A 492 -14.59 -16.55 -15.93
CA VAL A 492 -13.95 -16.79 -14.63
C VAL A 492 -12.60 -16.06 -14.57
N GLN A 493 -12.42 -15.19 -13.59
CA GLN A 493 -11.19 -14.42 -13.33
C GLN A 493 -10.48 -14.92 -12.06
N VAL A 494 -9.26 -14.44 -11.77
CA VAL A 494 -8.42 -14.91 -10.64
C VAL A 494 -9.14 -14.86 -9.30
N ASN A 495 -9.79 -13.74 -8.96
CA ASN A 495 -10.50 -13.64 -7.67
C ASN A 495 -11.67 -14.63 -7.60
N THR A 496 -12.35 -14.85 -8.74
CA THR A 496 -13.45 -15.82 -8.84
C THR A 496 -12.94 -17.24 -8.54
N GLU A 497 -11.77 -17.61 -9.08
CA GLU A 497 -11.13 -18.92 -8.80
C GLU A 497 -10.81 -19.08 -7.30
N ARG A 498 -10.27 -18.04 -6.67
CA ARG A 498 -9.92 -18.07 -5.23
C ARG A 498 -11.15 -18.18 -4.33
N ILE A 499 -12.20 -17.42 -4.63
CA ILE A 499 -13.48 -17.48 -3.91
C ILE A 499 -14.09 -18.88 -4.03
N ILE A 500 -14.11 -19.46 -5.23
CA ILE A 500 -14.60 -20.82 -5.44
C ILE A 500 -13.78 -21.81 -4.61
N LYS A 501 -12.45 -21.76 -4.69
CA LYS A 501 -11.58 -22.68 -3.94
C LYS A 501 -11.85 -22.62 -2.44
N HIS A 502 -11.89 -21.42 -1.86
CA HIS A 502 -12.13 -21.25 -0.42
C HIS A 502 -13.54 -21.69 -0.01
N ALA A 503 -14.58 -21.25 -0.73
CA ALA A 503 -15.95 -21.65 -0.43
C ALA A 503 -16.14 -23.18 -0.53
N VAL A 504 -15.47 -23.82 -1.50
CA VAL A 504 -15.54 -25.27 -1.68
C VAL A 504 -14.78 -26.01 -0.56
N LEU A 505 -13.60 -25.52 -0.14
CA LEU A 505 -12.79 -26.07 0.95
C LEU A 505 -13.46 -25.93 2.32
N GLU A 506 -14.05 -24.77 2.60
CA GLU A 506 -14.86 -24.52 3.80
C GLU A 506 -16.25 -25.18 3.72
N ASP A 507 -16.55 -25.82 2.58
CA ASP A 507 -17.78 -26.56 2.30
C ASP A 507 -19.05 -25.70 2.49
N ILE A 508 -18.99 -24.51 1.92
CA ILE A 508 -20.10 -23.56 1.81
C ILE A 508 -20.84 -23.78 0.47
N PRO A 509 -22.18 -23.84 0.45
CA PRO A 509 -22.97 -23.93 -0.76
C PRO A 509 -22.76 -22.74 -1.71
N LEU A 510 -22.62 -23.03 -3.00
CA LEU A 510 -22.41 -22.04 -4.06
C LEU A 510 -23.64 -21.94 -4.98
N THR A 511 -23.99 -20.71 -5.33
CA THR A 511 -24.93 -20.37 -6.41
C THR A 511 -24.26 -19.40 -7.38
N LEU A 512 -24.64 -19.43 -8.66
CA LEU A 512 -23.99 -18.62 -9.69
C LEU A 512 -24.94 -17.55 -10.22
N ILE A 513 -24.48 -16.30 -10.27
CA ILE A 513 -25.14 -15.18 -10.91
C ILE A 513 -24.33 -14.78 -12.13
N LEU A 514 -24.85 -15.08 -13.31
CA LEU A 514 -24.30 -14.66 -14.59
C LEU A 514 -24.81 -13.26 -14.91
N ASN A 515 -23.98 -12.26 -14.65
CA ASN A 515 -24.32 -10.85 -14.77
C ASN A 515 -23.82 -10.25 -16.09
N LYS A 516 -24.34 -9.08 -16.43
CA LYS A 516 -24.02 -8.31 -17.64
C LYS A 516 -24.34 -9.03 -18.95
N MET A 517 -25.45 -9.76 -18.95
CA MET A 517 -25.96 -10.43 -20.15
C MET A 517 -26.20 -9.47 -21.33
N ASP A 518 -26.47 -8.21 -21.06
CA ASP A 518 -26.64 -7.14 -22.02
C ASP A 518 -25.39 -6.84 -22.86
N ARG A 519 -24.18 -7.06 -22.32
CA ARG A 519 -22.92 -6.85 -23.06
C ARG A 519 -22.76 -7.81 -24.24
N LEU A 520 -23.31 -9.02 -24.14
CA LEU A 520 -23.34 -9.96 -25.26
C LEU A 520 -24.16 -9.43 -26.44
N ILE A 521 -25.22 -8.67 -26.16
CA ILE A 521 -26.19 -8.15 -27.12
C ILE A 521 -25.74 -6.79 -27.67
N LEU A 522 -25.35 -5.87 -26.79
CA LEU A 522 -25.08 -4.47 -27.13
C LEU A 522 -23.62 -4.23 -27.54
N GLU A 523 -22.67 -4.81 -26.81
CA GLU A 523 -21.22 -4.60 -27.05
C GLU A 523 -20.67 -5.58 -28.08
N LEU A 524 -20.72 -6.89 -27.80
CA LEU A 524 -20.17 -7.91 -28.70
C LEU A 524 -21.08 -8.18 -29.91
N ARG A 525 -22.38 -7.86 -29.80
CA ARG A 525 -23.40 -8.08 -30.84
C ARG A 525 -23.41 -9.53 -31.35
N LEU A 526 -23.22 -10.48 -30.45
CA LEU A 526 -23.18 -11.90 -30.80
C LEU A 526 -24.57 -12.37 -31.23
N PRO A 527 -24.70 -13.18 -32.29
CA PRO A 527 -25.96 -13.82 -32.61
C PRO A 527 -26.40 -14.75 -31.46
N PRO A 528 -27.70 -14.94 -31.22
CA PRO A 528 -28.22 -15.68 -30.05
C PRO A 528 -27.57 -17.05 -29.87
N LYS A 529 -27.31 -17.77 -30.98
CA LYS A 529 -26.68 -19.10 -30.99
C LYS A 529 -25.28 -19.08 -30.37
N GLU A 530 -24.47 -18.07 -30.70
CA GLU A 530 -23.11 -17.92 -30.17
C GLU A 530 -23.14 -17.44 -28.72
N ALA A 531 -24.04 -16.51 -28.39
CA ALA A 531 -24.27 -16.08 -27.01
C ALA A 531 -24.61 -17.26 -26.08
N TYR A 532 -25.47 -18.18 -26.51
CA TYR A 532 -25.74 -19.42 -25.74
C TYR A 532 -24.49 -20.26 -25.49
N PHE A 533 -23.63 -20.44 -26.50
CA PHE A 533 -22.40 -21.20 -26.32
C PHE A 533 -21.43 -20.50 -25.38
N LYS A 534 -21.34 -19.16 -25.41
CA LYS A 534 -20.55 -18.39 -24.46
C LYS A 534 -21.07 -18.55 -23.03
N ILE A 535 -22.38 -18.41 -22.80
CA ILE A 535 -23.00 -18.62 -21.49
C ILE A 535 -22.71 -20.02 -20.96
N ARG A 536 -22.93 -21.05 -21.80
CA ARG A 536 -22.62 -22.45 -21.45
C ARG A 536 -21.15 -22.64 -21.12
N HIS A 537 -20.25 -22.04 -21.89
CA HIS A 537 -18.82 -22.11 -21.65
C HIS A 537 -18.44 -21.54 -20.28
N VAL A 538 -18.97 -20.38 -19.90
CA VAL A 538 -18.71 -19.76 -18.59
C VAL A 538 -19.19 -20.66 -17.44
N VAL A 539 -20.38 -21.27 -17.56
CA VAL A 539 -20.88 -22.22 -16.55
C VAL A 539 -19.97 -23.45 -16.40
N GLU A 540 -19.49 -24.00 -17.52
CA GLU A 540 -18.59 -25.15 -17.48
C GLU A 540 -17.18 -24.78 -16.97
N GLU A 541 -16.70 -23.56 -17.23
CA GLU A 541 -15.44 -23.04 -16.68
C GLU A 541 -15.51 -22.97 -15.15
N VAL A 542 -16.60 -22.44 -14.59
CA VAL A 542 -16.83 -22.44 -13.12
C VAL A 542 -16.83 -23.86 -12.57
N ASN A 543 -17.53 -24.79 -13.23
CA ASN A 543 -17.57 -26.19 -12.79
C ASN A 543 -16.19 -26.87 -12.89
N ALA A 544 -15.37 -26.52 -13.88
CA ALA A 544 -14.00 -27.03 -13.99
C ALA A 544 -13.12 -26.56 -12.82
N VAL A 545 -13.30 -25.31 -12.36
CA VAL A 545 -12.62 -24.82 -11.16
C VAL A 545 -13.09 -25.55 -9.90
N ILE A 546 -14.39 -25.80 -9.75
CA ILE A 546 -14.94 -26.57 -8.63
C ILE A 546 -14.35 -27.99 -8.61
N GLU A 547 -14.29 -28.66 -9.77
CA GLU A 547 -13.71 -30.00 -9.88
C GLU A 547 -12.20 -30.00 -9.59
N LYS A 548 -11.47 -28.96 -10.01
CA LYS A 548 -10.05 -28.78 -9.69
C LYS A 548 -9.82 -28.60 -8.19
N ALA A 549 -10.75 -27.94 -7.48
CA ALA A 549 -10.64 -27.70 -6.04
C ALA A 549 -10.91 -28.97 -5.20
N ILE A 550 -11.88 -29.80 -5.58
CA ILE A 550 -12.11 -31.12 -4.94
C ILE A 550 -12.31 -32.20 -6.01
N PRO A 551 -11.22 -32.85 -6.47
CA PRO A 551 -11.29 -33.94 -7.42
C PRO A 551 -12.20 -35.06 -6.93
N GLY A 552 -13.18 -35.47 -7.75
CA GLY A 552 -14.07 -36.60 -7.49
C GLY A 552 -15.33 -36.28 -6.64
N LYS A 553 -15.41 -35.12 -5.99
CA LYS A 553 -16.65 -34.65 -5.31
C LYS A 553 -17.33 -33.47 -6.02
N GLY A 554 -16.75 -32.93 -7.09
CA GLY A 554 -17.31 -31.75 -7.78
C GLY A 554 -18.69 -31.99 -8.40
N ALA A 555 -19.07 -33.24 -8.71
CA ALA A 555 -20.40 -33.57 -9.21
C ALA A 555 -21.54 -33.18 -8.25
N ALA A 556 -21.33 -33.31 -6.93
CA ALA A 556 -22.32 -32.94 -5.92
C ALA A 556 -22.57 -31.43 -5.90
N LYS A 557 -21.50 -30.64 -6.04
CA LYS A 557 -21.51 -29.16 -6.02
C LYS A 557 -21.66 -28.53 -7.42
N ARG A 558 -21.99 -29.32 -8.44
CA ARG A 558 -22.10 -28.83 -9.83
C ARG A 558 -23.19 -27.77 -10.00
N LEU A 559 -22.81 -26.65 -10.60
CA LEU A 559 -23.68 -25.53 -10.96
C LEU A 559 -24.25 -25.74 -12.37
N SER A 560 -25.57 -25.70 -12.50
CA SER A 560 -26.27 -25.84 -13.77
C SER A 560 -27.63 -25.13 -13.73
N PRO A 561 -27.99 -24.35 -14.76
CA PRO A 561 -29.31 -23.73 -14.85
C PRO A 561 -30.48 -24.71 -14.70
N GLU A 562 -30.32 -25.98 -15.09
CA GLU A 562 -31.33 -27.03 -14.94
C GLU A 562 -31.67 -27.35 -13.48
N LYS A 563 -30.70 -27.21 -12.57
CA LYS A 563 -30.91 -27.40 -11.13
C LYS A 563 -31.57 -26.17 -10.49
N GLY A 564 -31.54 -25.03 -11.19
CA GLY A 564 -32.00 -23.73 -10.69
C GLY A 564 -31.01 -23.06 -9.73
N ASN A 565 -29.72 -23.42 -9.75
CA ASN A 565 -28.66 -22.76 -8.98
C ASN A 565 -27.85 -21.74 -9.80
N VAL A 566 -28.31 -21.42 -11.01
CA VAL A 566 -27.74 -20.39 -11.88
C VAL A 566 -28.82 -19.36 -12.19
N LEU A 567 -28.53 -18.09 -11.91
CA LEU A 567 -29.32 -16.91 -12.20
C LEU A 567 -28.71 -16.17 -13.39
N PHE A 568 -29.55 -15.73 -14.33
CA PHE A 568 -29.16 -14.82 -15.40
C PHE A 568 -29.60 -13.41 -15.04
N ALA A 569 -28.70 -12.43 -15.15
CA ALA A 569 -28.99 -11.07 -14.73
C ALA A 569 -28.33 -10.02 -15.64
N SER A 570 -28.97 -8.86 -15.69
CA SER A 570 -28.35 -7.60 -16.09
C SER A 570 -28.73 -6.56 -15.05
N ALA A 571 -27.84 -6.40 -14.07
CA ALA A 571 -28.07 -5.47 -12.96
C ALA A 571 -28.21 -4.01 -13.43
N GLU A 572 -27.51 -3.63 -14.51
CA GLU A 572 -27.59 -2.27 -15.05
C GLU A 572 -28.97 -1.94 -15.66
N LEU A 573 -29.57 -2.92 -16.35
CA LEU A 573 -30.91 -2.82 -16.93
C LEU A 573 -32.03 -3.26 -15.96
N GLY A 574 -31.69 -3.64 -14.74
CA GLY A 574 -32.66 -3.89 -13.66
C GLY A 574 -33.47 -5.19 -13.81
N TRP A 575 -32.88 -6.27 -14.33
CA TRP A 575 -33.58 -7.56 -14.40
C TRP A 575 -32.73 -8.77 -13.99
N SER A 576 -33.40 -9.78 -13.43
CA SER A 576 -32.82 -11.09 -13.15
C SER A 576 -33.85 -12.21 -13.25
N PHE A 577 -33.46 -13.38 -13.75
CA PHE A 577 -34.34 -14.56 -13.80
C PHE A 577 -33.57 -15.88 -13.74
N THR A 578 -34.24 -16.90 -13.22
CA THR A 578 -33.85 -18.32 -13.33
C THR A 578 -34.76 -19.01 -14.36
N LEU A 579 -34.43 -20.24 -14.77
CA LEU A 579 -35.32 -20.99 -15.68
C LEU A 579 -36.72 -21.22 -15.08
N PRO A 580 -36.87 -21.56 -13.79
CA PRO A 580 -38.20 -21.65 -13.16
C PRO A 580 -38.95 -20.32 -13.14
N SER A 581 -38.30 -19.21 -12.81
CA SER A 581 -38.99 -17.92 -12.77
C SER A 581 -39.44 -17.47 -14.17
N PHE A 582 -38.60 -17.70 -15.18
CA PHE A 582 -38.93 -17.39 -16.58
C PHE A 582 -40.02 -18.32 -17.14
N ALA A 583 -40.00 -19.60 -16.77
CA ALA A 583 -41.07 -20.55 -17.07
C ALA A 583 -42.42 -20.13 -16.45
N LYS A 584 -42.39 -19.52 -15.27
CA LYS A 584 -43.60 -18.97 -14.66
C LYS A 584 -44.16 -17.79 -15.46
N MET A 585 -43.33 -16.89 -16.00
CA MET A 585 -43.83 -15.80 -16.85
C MET A 585 -44.66 -16.33 -18.04
N TYR A 586 -44.22 -17.42 -18.67
CA TYR A 586 -45.02 -18.10 -19.70
C TYR A 586 -46.32 -18.69 -19.18
N THR A 587 -46.30 -19.24 -17.97
CA THR A 587 -47.46 -19.84 -17.33
C THR A 587 -48.49 -18.78 -16.96
N ASP A 588 -48.05 -17.63 -16.44
CA ASP A 588 -48.89 -16.49 -16.09
C ASP A 588 -49.51 -15.84 -17.35
N ALA A 589 -48.77 -15.82 -18.47
CA ALA A 589 -49.26 -15.25 -19.74
C ALA A 589 -50.21 -16.19 -20.53
N TYR A 590 -49.91 -17.49 -20.60
CA TYR A 590 -50.63 -18.43 -21.49
C TYR A 590 -51.47 -19.49 -20.75
N GLY A 591 -51.25 -19.72 -19.46
CA GLY A 591 -51.94 -20.72 -18.65
C GLY A 591 -51.62 -22.18 -19.00
N GLY A 592 -51.80 -23.09 -18.03
CA GLY A 592 -51.81 -24.55 -18.28
C GLY A 592 -50.45 -25.23 -18.52
N ILE A 593 -49.35 -24.61 -18.09
CA ILE A 593 -47.98 -25.17 -18.19
C ILE A 593 -47.47 -25.49 -16.77
N ASP A 594 -46.82 -26.65 -16.61
CA ASP A 594 -46.09 -26.98 -15.38
C ASP A 594 -44.71 -26.29 -15.39
N VAL A 595 -44.48 -25.40 -14.43
CA VAL A 595 -43.28 -24.57 -14.32
C VAL A 595 -42.02 -25.43 -14.17
N ASP A 596 -42.04 -26.46 -13.33
CA ASP A 596 -40.86 -27.26 -13.01
C ASP A 596 -40.47 -28.16 -14.18
N GLU A 597 -41.45 -28.81 -14.82
CA GLU A 597 -41.20 -29.67 -15.98
C GLU A 597 -40.80 -28.87 -17.23
N PHE A 598 -41.34 -27.66 -17.40
CA PHE A 598 -40.94 -26.77 -18.48
C PHE A 598 -39.51 -26.26 -18.26
N ALA A 599 -39.19 -25.77 -17.05
CA ALA A 599 -37.87 -25.24 -16.71
C ALA A 599 -36.73 -26.25 -16.94
N LYS A 600 -36.92 -27.52 -16.55
CA LYS A 600 -35.94 -28.60 -16.78
C LYS A 600 -35.60 -28.82 -18.27
N ARG A 601 -36.49 -28.43 -19.19
CA ARG A 601 -36.35 -28.65 -20.63
C ARG A 601 -35.87 -27.40 -21.37
N LEU A 602 -35.73 -26.27 -20.68
CA LEU A 602 -35.28 -25.01 -21.27
C LEU A 602 -33.77 -24.93 -21.46
N TRP A 603 -32.96 -25.82 -20.84
CA TRP A 603 -31.50 -25.79 -20.94
C TRP A 603 -30.92 -27.09 -21.54
N GLY A 604 -29.68 -27.00 -22.01
CA GLY A 604 -28.96 -28.11 -22.60
C GLY A 604 -29.22 -28.33 -24.09
N ASP A 605 -28.82 -29.49 -24.60
CA ASP A 605 -29.03 -29.88 -26.00
C ASP A 605 -30.44 -30.45 -26.21
N ILE A 606 -31.44 -29.63 -25.85
CA ILE A 606 -32.87 -29.89 -26.03
C ILE A 606 -33.39 -28.93 -27.11
N TYR A 607 -34.24 -29.45 -27.99
CA TYR A 607 -34.82 -28.73 -29.12
C TYR A 607 -36.35 -28.75 -29.03
N PHE A 608 -36.98 -27.68 -29.48
CA PHE A 608 -38.43 -27.62 -29.56
C PHE A 608 -38.91 -27.92 -30.98
N ASN A 609 -39.80 -28.89 -31.15
CA ASN A 609 -40.41 -29.18 -32.43
C ASN A 609 -41.79 -28.52 -32.52
N PRO A 610 -41.98 -27.47 -33.33
CA PRO A 610 -43.25 -26.75 -33.42
C PRO A 610 -44.39 -27.60 -34.01
N LYS A 611 -44.07 -28.58 -34.87
CA LYS A 611 -45.06 -29.47 -35.51
C LYS A 611 -45.65 -30.45 -34.49
N LYS A 612 -44.79 -31.03 -33.64
CA LYS A 612 -45.20 -32.02 -32.61
C LYS A 612 -45.53 -31.39 -31.26
N ARG A 613 -45.24 -30.09 -31.08
CA ARG A 613 -45.32 -29.36 -29.80
C ARG A 613 -44.64 -30.13 -28.65
N ALA A 614 -43.50 -30.75 -28.95
CA ALA A 614 -42.77 -31.62 -28.04
C ALA A 614 -41.28 -31.29 -28.05
N PHE A 615 -40.64 -31.53 -26.91
CA PHE A 615 -39.19 -31.40 -26.76
C PHE A 615 -38.47 -32.67 -27.19
N THR A 616 -37.41 -32.52 -27.98
CA THR A 616 -36.58 -33.62 -28.46
C THR A 616 -35.10 -33.33 -28.18
N ARG A 617 -34.32 -34.35 -27.81
CA ARG A 617 -32.86 -34.23 -27.64
C ARG A 617 -32.10 -34.25 -28.98
N LYS A 618 -32.75 -34.68 -30.05
CA LYS A 618 -32.23 -34.61 -31.41
C LYS A 618 -32.86 -33.43 -32.12
N ALA A 619 -32.06 -32.70 -32.88
CA ALA A 619 -32.56 -31.66 -33.77
C ALA A 619 -33.51 -32.30 -34.80
N ALA A 620 -34.74 -31.77 -34.90
CA ALA A 620 -35.74 -32.27 -35.84
C ALA A 620 -35.39 -31.93 -37.30
N GLU A 621 -34.71 -30.78 -37.50
CA GLU A 621 -34.27 -30.26 -38.80
C GLU A 621 -32.83 -29.72 -38.66
N PRO A 622 -31.99 -29.79 -39.70
CA PRO A 622 -30.65 -29.20 -39.69
C PRO A 622 -30.78 -27.67 -39.62
N GLY A 623 -30.61 -27.11 -38.42
CA GLY A 623 -30.85 -25.69 -38.14
C GLY A 623 -31.89 -25.42 -37.05
N ALA A 624 -32.52 -26.45 -36.47
CA ALA A 624 -33.44 -26.28 -35.35
C ALA A 624 -32.75 -25.60 -34.16
N ASN A 625 -33.37 -24.54 -33.63
CA ASN A 625 -32.88 -23.82 -32.47
C ASN A 625 -33.10 -24.64 -31.19
N ARG A 626 -32.18 -24.52 -30.24
CA ARG A 626 -32.33 -25.11 -28.90
C ARG A 626 -33.50 -24.45 -28.18
N SER A 627 -34.06 -25.14 -27.20
CA SER A 627 -35.16 -24.62 -26.37
C SER A 627 -34.78 -23.29 -25.71
N PHE A 628 -33.59 -23.18 -25.11
CA PHE A 628 -33.10 -21.93 -24.52
C PHE A 628 -33.05 -20.78 -25.53
N LEU A 629 -32.59 -21.06 -26.75
CA LEU A 629 -32.47 -20.07 -27.82
C LEU A 629 -33.85 -19.55 -28.22
N HIS A 630 -34.76 -20.48 -28.51
CA HIS A 630 -36.09 -20.17 -29.02
C HIS A 630 -36.99 -19.48 -27.97
N PHE A 631 -36.96 -19.96 -26.72
CA PHE A 631 -37.86 -19.45 -25.68
C PHE A 631 -37.25 -18.34 -24.83
N VAL A 632 -35.93 -18.27 -24.65
CA VAL A 632 -35.32 -17.30 -23.72
C VAL A 632 -34.56 -16.21 -24.48
N LEU A 633 -33.51 -16.56 -25.23
CA LEU A 633 -32.64 -15.56 -25.84
C LEU A 633 -33.30 -14.80 -26.99
N GLU A 634 -34.02 -15.47 -27.89
CA GLU A 634 -34.68 -14.79 -29.02
C GLU A 634 -35.68 -13.70 -28.58
N PRO A 635 -36.59 -13.93 -27.61
CA PRO A 635 -37.46 -12.88 -27.08
C PRO A 635 -36.69 -11.71 -26.47
N ILE A 636 -35.63 -11.96 -25.72
CA ILE A 636 -34.80 -10.90 -25.11
C ILE A 636 -34.11 -10.08 -26.19
N TYR A 637 -33.52 -10.73 -27.20
CA TYR A 637 -32.89 -10.05 -28.32
C TYR A 637 -33.90 -9.19 -29.11
N LYS A 638 -35.13 -9.68 -29.31
CA LYS A 638 -36.20 -8.92 -29.96
C LYS A 638 -36.56 -7.69 -29.13
N LEU A 639 -36.74 -7.84 -27.82
CA LEU A 639 -37.04 -6.72 -26.92
C LEU A 639 -35.97 -5.62 -27.01
N PHE A 640 -34.69 -6.00 -26.98
CA PHE A 640 -33.56 -5.08 -27.11
C PHE A 640 -33.55 -4.40 -28.49
N THR A 641 -33.72 -5.17 -29.56
CA THR A 641 -33.69 -4.65 -30.94
C THR A 641 -34.81 -3.64 -31.19
N HIS A 642 -36.04 -3.99 -30.82
CA HIS A 642 -37.21 -3.13 -30.98
C HIS A 642 -37.08 -1.85 -30.13
N SER A 643 -36.61 -1.96 -28.89
CA SER A 643 -36.45 -0.79 -28.00
C SER A 643 -35.41 0.23 -28.51
N ILE A 644 -34.42 -0.21 -29.30
CA ILE A 644 -33.34 0.64 -29.81
C ILE A 644 -33.64 1.18 -31.22
N THR A 645 -34.26 0.36 -32.07
CA THR A 645 -34.36 0.64 -33.52
C THR A 645 -35.70 1.21 -33.94
N ASP A 646 -36.79 0.80 -33.28
CA ASP A 646 -38.13 1.09 -33.77
C ASP A 646 -38.59 2.51 -33.44
N SER A 647 -39.54 3.00 -34.23
CA SER A 647 -40.22 4.25 -33.94
C SER A 647 -41.06 4.13 -32.66
N PRO A 648 -41.32 5.24 -31.92
CA PRO A 648 -42.16 5.20 -30.73
C PRO A 648 -43.57 4.62 -30.94
N GLU A 649 -44.11 4.71 -32.16
CA GLU A 649 -45.45 4.21 -32.51
C GLU A 649 -45.44 2.69 -32.68
N ASP A 650 -44.45 2.16 -33.41
CA ASP A 650 -44.27 0.71 -33.61
C ASP A 650 -43.88 0.02 -32.30
N LEU A 651 -42.97 0.65 -31.54
CA LEU A 651 -42.54 0.16 -30.23
C LEU A 651 -43.72 0.06 -29.26
N ARG A 652 -44.62 1.04 -29.27
CA ARG A 652 -45.81 1.02 -28.43
C ARG A 652 -46.69 -0.20 -28.72
N ALA A 653 -46.93 -0.52 -29.99
CA ALA A 653 -47.72 -1.69 -30.37
C ALA A 653 -47.05 -3.00 -29.90
N VAL A 654 -45.72 -3.10 -30.02
CA VAL A 654 -44.95 -4.26 -29.53
C VAL A 654 -45.01 -4.38 -28.01
N LEU A 655 -44.78 -3.28 -27.27
CA LEU A 655 -44.80 -3.28 -25.80
C LEU A 655 -46.20 -3.59 -25.24
N GLU A 656 -47.26 -3.06 -25.87
CA GLU A 656 -48.65 -3.37 -25.49
C GLU A 656 -48.95 -4.87 -25.65
N SER A 657 -48.39 -5.53 -26.67
CA SER A 657 -48.52 -6.99 -26.85
C SER A 657 -47.84 -7.83 -25.76
N LEU A 658 -46.86 -7.25 -25.07
CA LEU A 658 -46.14 -7.85 -23.94
C LEU A 658 -46.71 -7.44 -22.58
N GLY A 659 -47.79 -6.63 -22.56
CA GLY A 659 -48.41 -6.12 -21.33
C GLY A 659 -47.66 -4.95 -20.68
N ILE A 660 -46.78 -4.28 -21.42
CA ILE A 660 -45.94 -3.17 -20.93
C ILE A 660 -46.58 -1.84 -21.33
N PHE A 661 -46.83 -0.97 -20.37
CA PHE A 661 -47.49 0.33 -20.59
C PHE A 661 -46.63 1.48 -20.07
N LEU A 662 -45.99 2.20 -21.00
CA LEU A 662 -45.17 3.37 -20.70
C LEU A 662 -45.94 4.69 -20.94
N LYS A 663 -45.56 5.75 -20.22
CA LYS A 663 -46.11 7.10 -20.42
C LYS A 663 -45.59 7.69 -21.75
N PRO A 664 -46.37 8.55 -22.45
CA PRO A 664 -45.92 9.18 -23.70
C PRO A 664 -44.60 9.96 -23.61
N SER A 665 -44.25 10.49 -22.43
CA SER A 665 -42.97 11.16 -22.19
C SER A 665 -41.79 10.19 -22.11
N GLN A 666 -42.00 8.96 -21.63
CA GLN A 666 -40.95 7.95 -21.46
C GLN A 666 -40.46 7.41 -22.80
N TYR A 667 -41.34 7.29 -23.80
CA TYR A 667 -40.95 6.89 -25.16
C TYR A 667 -39.99 7.87 -25.86
N LYS A 668 -39.89 9.11 -25.36
CA LYS A 668 -38.97 10.14 -25.87
C LYS A 668 -37.66 10.22 -25.08
N SER A 669 -37.48 9.37 -24.07
CA SER A 669 -36.24 9.30 -23.31
C SER A 669 -35.12 8.65 -24.12
N ASP A 670 -33.88 8.77 -23.65
CA ASP A 670 -32.73 8.11 -24.29
C ASP A 670 -32.95 6.59 -24.37
N ALA A 671 -32.51 5.97 -25.46
CA ALA A 671 -32.73 4.55 -25.75
C ALA A 671 -32.31 3.63 -24.59
N LYS A 672 -31.23 3.96 -23.86
CA LYS A 672 -30.77 3.20 -22.70
C LYS A 672 -31.74 3.25 -21.52
N VAL A 673 -32.31 4.43 -21.24
CA VAL A 673 -33.31 4.63 -20.17
C VAL A 673 -34.62 3.95 -20.55
N LEU A 674 -35.03 4.09 -21.81
CA LEU A 674 -36.22 3.43 -22.35
C LEU A 674 -36.10 1.90 -22.27
N LEU A 675 -34.95 1.35 -22.68
CA LEU A 675 -34.66 -0.07 -22.59
C LEU A 675 -34.71 -0.58 -21.15
N LYS A 676 -34.12 0.17 -20.21
CA LYS A 676 -34.18 -0.16 -18.78
C LYS A 676 -35.63 -0.21 -18.28
N LEU A 677 -36.44 0.81 -18.55
CA LEU A 677 -37.85 0.85 -18.14
C LEU A 677 -38.66 -0.30 -18.75
N ALA A 678 -38.43 -0.63 -20.02
CA ALA A 678 -39.09 -1.75 -20.70
C ALA A 678 -38.69 -3.09 -20.06
N CYS A 679 -37.40 -3.28 -19.72
CA CYS A 679 -36.93 -4.50 -19.07
C CYS A 679 -37.48 -4.64 -17.64
N GLU A 680 -37.46 -3.57 -16.84
CA GLU A 680 -37.98 -3.57 -15.46
C GLU A 680 -39.45 -3.99 -15.42
N GLN A 681 -40.29 -3.48 -16.33
CA GLN A 681 -41.70 -3.88 -16.41
C GLN A 681 -41.88 -5.30 -16.99
N PHE A 682 -41.04 -5.72 -17.94
CA PHE A 682 -41.16 -7.04 -18.56
C PHE A 682 -40.82 -8.17 -17.59
N PHE A 683 -39.68 -8.08 -16.91
CA PHE A 683 -39.21 -9.13 -16.00
C PHE A 683 -39.81 -8.99 -14.60
N GLY A 684 -40.12 -7.77 -14.17
CA GLY A 684 -40.64 -7.48 -12.83
C GLY A 684 -39.59 -7.68 -11.74
N ALA A 685 -40.09 -7.96 -10.54
CA ALA A 685 -39.30 -8.18 -9.32
C ALA A 685 -38.38 -9.42 -9.40
N SER A 686 -37.31 -9.42 -8.60
CA SER A 686 -36.22 -10.40 -8.63
C SER A 686 -36.57 -11.73 -7.93
N HIS A 687 -37.80 -12.24 -8.12
CA HIS A 687 -38.30 -13.45 -7.46
C HIS A 687 -37.42 -14.70 -7.72
N GLY A 688 -36.81 -14.79 -8.91
CA GLY A 688 -35.96 -15.91 -9.29
C GLY A 688 -34.69 -16.02 -8.44
N PHE A 689 -34.16 -14.90 -7.94
CA PHE A 689 -33.01 -14.88 -7.03
C PHE A 689 -33.39 -15.47 -5.67
N VAL A 690 -34.54 -15.08 -5.12
CA VAL A 690 -35.04 -15.58 -3.83
C VAL A 690 -35.30 -17.09 -3.89
N ASP A 691 -35.97 -17.57 -4.95
CA ASP A 691 -36.21 -19.00 -5.15
C ASP A 691 -34.92 -19.81 -5.22
N MET A 692 -33.90 -19.28 -5.90
CA MET A 692 -32.58 -19.91 -6.01
C MET A 692 -31.94 -20.06 -4.63
N ILE A 693 -31.92 -18.99 -3.82
CA ILE A 693 -31.34 -19.02 -2.48
C ILE A 693 -32.11 -19.98 -1.59
N LEU A 694 -33.43 -19.90 -1.53
CA LEU A 694 -34.24 -20.75 -0.65
C LEU A 694 -34.06 -22.24 -0.93
N LYS A 695 -33.79 -22.61 -2.19
CA LYS A 695 -33.63 -24.01 -2.62
C LYS A 695 -32.21 -24.56 -2.39
N HIS A 696 -31.18 -23.73 -2.55
CA HIS A 696 -29.77 -24.20 -2.57
C HIS A 696 -28.94 -23.71 -1.39
N VAL A 697 -29.39 -22.69 -0.66
CA VAL A 697 -28.74 -22.19 0.56
C VAL A 697 -29.54 -22.66 1.77
N PRO A 698 -28.91 -23.36 2.73
CA PRO A 698 -29.57 -23.82 3.94
C PRO A 698 -30.01 -22.64 4.81
N SER A 699 -31.00 -22.88 5.66
CA SER A 699 -31.34 -21.93 6.72
C SER A 699 -30.24 -21.90 7.79
N PRO A 700 -30.15 -20.81 8.58
CA PRO A 700 -29.26 -20.72 9.73
C PRO A 700 -29.33 -21.92 10.68
N VAL A 701 -30.52 -22.49 10.87
CA VAL A 701 -30.77 -23.65 11.73
C VAL A 701 -30.17 -24.93 11.13
N GLU A 702 -30.39 -25.18 9.85
CA GLU A 702 -29.83 -26.35 9.14
C GLU A 702 -28.29 -26.29 9.02
N SER A 703 -27.73 -25.07 8.94
CA SER A 703 -26.30 -24.83 8.80
C SER A 703 -25.53 -24.87 10.13
N ALA A 704 -26.21 -24.63 11.26
CA ALA A 704 -25.60 -24.45 12.58
C ALA A 704 -24.71 -25.62 13.01
N GLU A 705 -25.15 -26.87 12.80
CA GLU A 705 -24.38 -28.06 13.17
C GLU A 705 -23.03 -28.12 12.41
N ASN A 706 -23.09 -27.96 11.08
CA ASN A 706 -21.89 -27.94 10.23
C ASN A 706 -20.98 -26.76 10.56
N TYR A 707 -21.57 -25.60 10.91
CA TYR A 707 -20.85 -24.41 11.30
C TYR A 707 -20.03 -24.63 12.58
N LEU A 708 -20.66 -25.18 13.61
CA LEU A 708 -20.03 -25.43 14.91
C LEU A 708 -18.93 -26.48 14.81
N GLN A 709 -19.17 -27.58 14.10
CA GLN A 709 -18.15 -28.63 13.88
C GLN A 709 -16.86 -28.07 13.27
N LYS A 710 -16.97 -27.06 12.40
CA LYS A 710 -15.82 -26.46 11.71
C LYS A 710 -15.15 -25.38 12.55
N TYR A 711 -15.92 -24.44 13.08
CA TYR A 711 -15.38 -23.19 13.63
C TYR A 711 -15.33 -23.12 15.15
N TYR A 712 -16.16 -23.86 15.87
CA TYR A 712 -16.14 -23.84 17.32
C TYR A 712 -14.94 -24.64 17.84
N THR A 713 -14.24 -24.12 18.85
CA THR A 713 -13.08 -24.81 19.45
C THR A 713 -13.48 -25.76 20.60
N GLY A 714 -14.64 -25.55 21.21
CA GLY A 714 -15.14 -26.34 22.33
C GLY A 714 -15.80 -27.66 21.94
N PRO A 715 -16.14 -28.49 22.95
CA PRO A 715 -16.83 -29.76 22.74
C PRO A 715 -18.28 -29.54 22.28
N LEU A 716 -18.70 -30.33 21.28
CA LEU A 716 -20.05 -30.28 20.71
C LEU A 716 -21.12 -30.91 21.63
N ASP A 717 -20.70 -31.68 22.63
CA ASP A 717 -21.58 -32.33 23.60
C ASP A 717 -22.06 -31.37 24.73
N SER A 718 -21.57 -30.12 24.75
CA SER A 718 -21.93 -29.11 25.75
C SER A 718 -23.36 -28.59 25.55
N LYS A 719 -23.99 -28.09 26.63
CA LYS A 719 -25.33 -27.50 26.55
C LYS A 719 -25.33 -26.23 25.70
N VAL A 720 -24.26 -25.43 25.79
CA VAL A 720 -24.08 -24.24 24.96
C VAL A 720 -24.01 -24.63 23.48
N ALA A 721 -23.28 -25.69 23.13
CA ALA A 721 -23.25 -26.19 21.75
C ALA A 721 -24.63 -26.69 21.29
N ALA A 722 -25.36 -27.42 22.13
CA ALA A 722 -26.72 -27.86 21.80
C ALA A 722 -27.67 -26.67 21.56
N SER A 723 -27.58 -25.61 22.36
CA SER A 723 -28.36 -24.37 22.17
C SER A 723 -28.00 -23.65 20.87
N MET A 724 -26.70 -23.61 20.51
CA MET A 724 -26.25 -23.04 19.23
C MET A 724 -26.71 -23.87 18.03
N ILE A 725 -26.72 -25.21 18.12
CA ILE A 725 -27.24 -26.09 17.06
C ILE A 725 -28.73 -25.85 16.84
N ALA A 726 -29.50 -25.71 17.92
CA ALA A 726 -30.93 -25.41 17.84
C ALA A 726 -31.23 -23.96 17.40
N CYS A 727 -30.23 -23.06 17.43
CA CYS A 727 -30.40 -21.62 17.27
C CYS A 727 -31.50 -21.08 18.19
N ASP A 728 -31.46 -21.47 19.48
CA ASP A 728 -32.50 -21.10 20.45
C ASP A 728 -32.38 -19.61 20.84
N PRO A 729 -33.43 -18.78 20.61
CA PRO A 729 -33.42 -17.37 21.01
C PRO A 729 -33.46 -17.15 22.53
N ASP A 730 -33.91 -18.13 23.31
CA ASP A 730 -34.02 -18.06 24.78
C ASP A 730 -32.82 -18.70 25.51
N GLY A 731 -31.86 -19.25 24.77
CA GLY A 731 -30.63 -19.85 25.30
C GLY A 731 -29.55 -18.84 25.74
N PRO A 732 -28.37 -19.31 26.17
CA PRO A 732 -27.24 -18.45 26.52
C PRO A 732 -26.78 -17.61 25.31
N LEU A 733 -26.51 -16.32 25.53
CA LEU A 733 -26.10 -15.40 24.47
C LEU A 733 -24.72 -15.76 23.92
N VAL A 734 -24.64 -16.21 22.67
CA VAL A 734 -23.36 -16.43 22.00
C VAL A 734 -23.35 -15.66 20.69
N VAL A 735 -22.40 -14.74 20.54
CA VAL A 735 -22.22 -13.94 19.33
C VAL A 735 -20.81 -14.14 18.79
N HIS A 736 -20.71 -14.46 17.51
CA HIS A 736 -19.44 -14.51 16.81
C HIS A 736 -19.22 -13.22 16.02
N ILE A 737 -18.24 -12.42 16.43
CA ILE A 737 -17.86 -11.16 15.78
C ILE A 737 -16.77 -11.44 14.76
N SER A 738 -17.01 -11.01 13.52
CA SER A 738 -16.04 -11.18 12.43
C SER A 738 -15.44 -9.85 11.96
N LYS A 739 -16.12 -8.73 12.16
CA LYS A 739 -15.71 -7.44 11.60
C LYS A 739 -16.12 -6.26 12.47
N LEU A 740 -15.32 -5.20 12.42
CA LEU A 740 -15.60 -3.92 13.05
C LEU A 740 -15.85 -2.84 11.98
N PHE A 741 -16.93 -2.08 12.12
CA PHE A 741 -17.28 -0.96 11.23
C PHE A 741 -17.05 0.37 11.91
N ASN A 742 -16.55 1.34 11.14
CA ASN A 742 -16.36 2.70 11.64
C ASN A 742 -17.71 3.40 11.80
N THR A 743 -17.87 4.10 12.91
CA THR A 743 -18.89 5.15 13.04
C THR A 743 -18.66 6.29 12.03
N SER A 744 -19.68 7.11 11.79
CA SER A 744 -19.58 8.31 10.91
C SER A 744 -18.42 9.23 11.29
N ASP A 745 -18.16 9.31 12.59
CA ASP A 745 -17.18 10.20 13.23
C ASP A 745 -15.81 9.53 13.38
N ALA A 746 -15.69 8.24 13.03
CA ALA A 746 -14.47 7.42 13.08
C ALA A 746 -13.80 7.32 14.46
N LYS A 747 -14.51 7.66 15.55
CA LYS A 747 -13.98 7.60 16.92
C LYS A 747 -14.13 6.22 17.55
N SER A 748 -15.31 5.63 17.42
CA SER A 748 -15.65 4.29 17.91
C SER A 748 -15.99 3.35 16.76
N PHE A 749 -16.04 2.06 17.07
CA PHE A 749 -16.40 1.02 16.14
C PHE A 749 -17.69 0.32 16.55
N TYR A 750 -18.47 -0.05 15.55
CA TYR A 750 -19.55 -1.01 15.70
C TYR A 750 -19.03 -2.42 15.46
N SER A 751 -19.37 -3.35 16.35
CA SER A 751 -18.98 -4.75 16.21
C SER A 751 -20.04 -5.54 15.46
N PHE A 752 -19.68 -6.07 14.30
CA PHE A 752 -20.58 -6.83 13.42
C PHE A 752 -20.33 -8.33 13.54
N GLY A 753 -21.41 -9.06 13.78
CA GLY A 753 -21.35 -10.50 14.01
C GLY A 753 -22.69 -11.20 13.81
N ARG A 754 -22.67 -12.51 14.04
CA ARG A 754 -23.87 -13.36 14.02
C ARG A 754 -24.20 -13.85 15.42
N VAL A 755 -25.47 -13.71 15.81
CA VAL A 755 -26.00 -14.32 17.04
C VAL A 755 -26.24 -15.80 16.75
N LEU A 756 -25.58 -16.70 17.47
CA LEU A 756 -25.71 -18.14 17.31
C LEU A 756 -26.68 -18.76 18.32
N SER A 757 -26.78 -18.17 19.50
CA SER A 757 -27.67 -18.58 20.57
C SER A 757 -28.06 -17.36 21.40
N GLY A 758 -29.26 -17.39 21.99
CA GLY A 758 -29.80 -16.31 22.80
C GLY A 758 -30.24 -15.08 22.01
N THR A 759 -30.54 -14.00 22.72
CA THR A 759 -30.96 -12.71 22.15
C THR A 759 -30.06 -11.59 22.65
N ALA A 760 -29.43 -10.85 21.74
CA ALA A 760 -28.60 -9.70 22.09
C ALA A 760 -29.51 -8.51 22.41
N ARG A 761 -29.45 -7.99 23.65
CA ARG A 761 -30.29 -6.86 24.12
C ARG A 761 -29.43 -5.67 24.54
N PRO A 762 -29.87 -4.43 24.26
CA PRO A 762 -29.23 -3.24 24.82
C PRO A 762 -29.19 -3.30 26.35
N GLY A 763 -28.07 -2.88 26.94
CA GLY A 763 -27.83 -2.88 28.37
C GLY A 763 -27.34 -4.20 28.98
N ALA A 764 -27.27 -5.29 28.22
CA ALA A 764 -26.78 -6.58 28.72
C ALA A 764 -25.28 -6.50 29.06
N GLN A 765 -24.89 -7.07 30.21
CA GLN A 765 -23.49 -7.32 30.53
C GLN A 765 -23.02 -8.56 29.78
N VAL A 766 -21.82 -8.51 29.23
CA VAL A 766 -21.24 -9.57 28.40
C VAL A 766 -19.75 -9.72 28.66
N ARG A 767 -19.24 -10.92 28.40
CA ARG A 767 -17.83 -11.25 28.41
C ARG A 767 -17.35 -11.35 26.96
N VAL A 768 -16.34 -10.56 26.60
CA VAL A 768 -15.75 -10.54 25.26
C VAL A 768 -14.43 -11.31 25.28
N LEU A 769 -14.33 -12.32 24.43
CA LEU A 769 -13.18 -13.20 24.30
C LEU A 769 -12.44 -12.89 23.00
N GLY A 770 -11.17 -12.51 23.11
CA GLY A 770 -10.30 -12.29 21.95
C GLY A 770 -9.76 -13.58 21.33
N GLU A 771 -8.87 -13.45 20.36
CA GLU A 771 -8.26 -14.58 19.63
C GLU A 771 -7.20 -15.33 20.44
N GLY A 772 -6.58 -14.66 21.42
CA GLY A 772 -5.57 -15.23 22.31
C GLY A 772 -6.16 -15.97 23.51
N TYR A 773 -7.47 -15.85 23.75
CA TYR A 773 -8.12 -16.47 24.88
C TYR A 773 -8.00 -18.00 24.86
N SER A 774 -7.61 -18.57 25.99
CA SER A 774 -7.70 -20.00 26.25
C SER A 774 -8.18 -20.23 27.67
N ILE A 775 -8.60 -21.46 28.00
CA ILE A 775 -9.07 -21.79 29.36
C ILE A 775 -7.94 -21.64 30.39
N ASP A 776 -6.70 -21.90 29.96
CA ASP A 776 -5.51 -21.77 30.82
C ASP A 776 -5.02 -20.31 30.92
N ASP A 777 -5.44 -19.43 29.99
CA ASP A 777 -4.99 -18.05 29.87
C ASP A 777 -6.17 -17.11 29.60
N GLU A 778 -6.68 -16.52 30.69
CA GLU A 778 -7.82 -15.60 30.67
C GLU A 778 -7.42 -14.12 30.46
N GLU A 779 -6.16 -13.82 30.12
CA GLU A 779 -5.71 -12.42 29.95
C GLU A 779 -6.45 -11.69 28.80
N ASP A 780 -6.83 -12.43 27.75
CA ASP A 780 -7.56 -11.89 26.58
C ASP A 780 -9.09 -11.95 26.74
N MET A 781 -9.57 -11.75 27.98
CA MET A 781 -10.98 -11.68 28.35
C MET A 781 -11.31 -10.35 29.01
N LEU A 782 -12.36 -9.68 28.53
CA LEU A 782 -12.83 -8.41 29.09
C LEU A 782 -14.35 -8.39 29.28
N MET A 783 -14.77 -7.84 30.42
CA MET A 783 -16.19 -7.59 30.72
C MET A 783 -16.62 -6.27 30.11
N ALA A 784 -17.72 -6.28 29.36
CA ALA A 784 -18.27 -5.11 28.69
C ALA A 784 -19.80 -5.07 28.81
N ARG A 785 -20.39 -3.93 28.42
CA ARG A 785 -21.85 -3.74 28.38
C ARG A 785 -22.24 -3.38 26.95
N LEU A 786 -23.32 -3.99 26.46
CA LEU A 786 -23.91 -3.59 25.18
C LEU A 786 -24.62 -2.24 25.38
N ASP A 787 -24.20 -1.20 24.68
CA ASP A 787 -24.85 0.10 24.76
C ASP A 787 -26.10 0.10 23.89
N ASP A 788 -25.92 -0.13 22.59
CA ASP A 788 -26.97 -0.17 21.58
C ASP A 788 -26.83 -1.39 20.68
N VAL A 789 -27.97 -1.85 20.15
CA VAL A 789 -28.08 -3.01 19.26
C VAL A 789 -28.83 -2.60 17.99
N PHE A 790 -28.18 -2.76 16.84
CA PHE A 790 -28.72 -2.37 15.54
C PHE A 790 -28.80 -3.53 14.56
N ILE A 791 -29.75 -3.43 13.63
CA ILE A 791 -29.71 -4.15 12.35
C ILE A 791 -28.93 -3.27 11.37
N ALA A 792 -27.90 -3.84 10.76
CA ALA A 792 -27.05 -3.13 9.81
C ALA A 792 -27.73 -3.04 8.42
N GLU A 793 -27.99 -1.82 7.96
CA GLU A 793 -28.50 -1.52 6.61
C GLU A 793 -27.52 -0.64 5.81
N THR A 794 -26.23 -0.71 6.16
CA THR A 794 -25.11 0.02 5.54
C THR A 794 -25.19 1.55 5.64
N ARG A 795 -26.14 2.20 4.97
CA ARG A 795 -26.33 3.67 4.98
C ARG A 795 -27.15 4.19 6.16
N TYR A 796 -27.93 3.31 6.76
CA TYR A 796 -28.70 3.59 7.95
C TYR A 796 -28.62 2.35 8.84
N ASN A 797 -28.86 2.53 10.12
CA ASN A 797 -28.90 1.44 11.09
C ASN A 797 -30.26 1.47 11.76
N ILE A 798 -30.93 0.32 11.87
CA ILE A 798 -32.23 0.23 12.51
C ILE A 798 -31.99 -0.10 13.98
N PRO A 799 -32.30 0.81 14.94
CA PRO A 799 -32.19 0.50 16.35
C PRO A 799 -33.25 -0.54 16.74
N THR A 800 -32.88 -1.51 17.57
CA THR A 800 -33.76 -2.60 17.98
C THR A 800 -33.63 -2.92 19.47
N ASP A 801 -34.72 -3.38 20.08
CA ASP A 801 -34.75 -3.81 21.49
C ASP A 801 -34.06 -5.16 21.72
N GLY A 802 -33.83 -5.92 20.64
CA GLY A 802 -32.96 -7.08 20.65
C GLY A 802 -32.97 -7.87 19.35
N VAL A 803 -31.87 -8.58 19.10
CA VAL A 803 -31.67 -9.40 17.90
C VAL A 803 -31.54 -10.88 18.30
N PRO A 804 -32.42 -11.77 17.81
CA PRO A 804 -32.42 -13.19 18.18
C PRO A 804 -31.36 -14.01 17.43
N ALA A 805 -31.18 -15.26 17.86
CA ALA A 805 -30.31 -16.24 17.22
C ALA A 805 -30.62 -16.45 15.72
N GLY A 806 -29.57 -16.70 14.95
CA GLY A 806 -29.60 -16.89 13.49
C GLY A 806 -29.43 -15.59 12.68
N GLN A 807 -29.56 -14.42 13.30
CA GLN A 807 -29.47 -13.12 12.64
C GLN A 807 -28.11 -12.44 12.79
N TRP A 808 -27.84 -11.48 11.91
CA TRP A 808 -26.72 -10.56 12.07
C TRP A 808 -27.07 -9.39 12.97
N VAL A 809 -26.07 -8.96 13.73
CA VAL A 809 -26.20 -7.89 14.70
C VAL A 809 -25.03 -6.94 14.59
N LEU A 810 -25.32 -5.67 14.79
CA LEU A 810 -24.34 -4.60 14.92
C LEU A 810 -24.41 -4.05 16.35
N LEU A 811 -23.31 -4.21 17.09
CA LEU A 811 -23.23 -3.93 18.54
C LEU A 811 -22.36 -2.70 18.82
N SER A 812 -22.81 -1.87 19.75
CA SER A 812 -22.04 -0.73 20.28
C SER A 812 -21.55 -1.00 21.71
N GLY A 813 -20.39 -0.45 22.08
CA GLY A 813 -19.83 -0.50 23.45
C GLY A 813 -18.84 -1.65 23.74
N VAL A 814 -18.60 -2.54 22.77
CA VAL A 814 -17.75 -3.75 22.94
C VAL A 814 -16.45 -3.72 22.12
N ASP A 815 -16.13 -2.61 21.45
CA ASP A 815 -15.03 -2.51 20.49
C ASP A 815 -13.64 -2.45 21.13
N ASN A 816 -13.50 -1.99 22.37
CA ASN A 816 -12.19 -1.76 22.99
C ASN A 816 -11.31 -3.01 23.07
N SER A 817 -11.88 -4.16 23.44
CA SER A 817 -11.17 -5.44 23.58
C SER A 817 -10.93 -6.15 22.25
N ILE A 818 -11.70 -5.83 21.22
CA ILE A 818 -11.69 -6.58 19.96
C ILE A 818 -10.63 -6.00 19.04
N VAL A 819 -9.69 -6.84 18.61
CA VAL A 819 -8.70 -6.47 17.60
C VAL A 819 -9.17 -6.89 16.20
N LYS A 820 -9.54 -8.16 15.99
CA LYS A 820 -9.97 -8.68 14.68
C LYS A 820 -11.28 -9.45 14.80
N THR A 821 -11.21 -10.64 15.39
CA THR A 821 -12.37 -11.45 15.73
C THR A 821 -12.53 -11.56 17.24
N ALA A 822 -13.75 -11.86 17.67
CA ALA A 822 -14.04 -12.10 19.07
C ALA A 822 -15.31 -12.93 19.24
N THR A 823 -15.42 -13.59 20.39
CA THR A 823 -16.61 -14.32 20.80
C THR A 823 -17.23 -13.63 22.01
N ILE A 824 -18.49 -13.25 21.93
CA ILE A 824 -19.24 -12.70 23.06
C ILE A 824 -20.04 -13.81 23.72
N VAL A 825 -19.93 -13.92 25.04
CA VAL A 825 -20.70 -14.84 25.88
C VAL A 825 -21.31 -14.08 27.06
N PRO A 826 -22.34 -14.60 27.75
CA PRO A 826 -22.81 -13.98 28.99
C PRO A 826 -21.72 -14.00 30.07
N PRO A 827 -21.85 -13.18 31.13
CA PRO A 827 -20.92 -13.12 32.26
C PRO A 827 -20.75 -14.47 32.97
N LYS A 828 -21.82 -15.25 33.02
CA LYS A 828 -21.87 -16.60 33.57
C LYS A 828 -22.66 -17.48 32.61
N LEU A 829 -22.08 -18.60 32.24
CA LEU A 829 -22.78 -19.67 31.55
C LEU A 829 -23.54 -20.51 32.59
N GLU A 830 -24.63 -21.15 32.16
CA GLU A 830 -25.38 -22.05 33.05
C GLU A 830 -24.49 -23.24 33.47
N ASP A 831 -24.66 -23.71 34.72
CA ASP A 831 -23.88 -24.79 35.33
C ASP A 831 -22.35 -24.59 35.42
N ASP A 832 -21.86 -23.34 35.30
CA ASP A 832 -20.42 -23.00 35.28
C ASP A 832 -19.65 -23.75 34.16
N GLU A 833 -20.26 -23.94 32.99
CA GLU A 833 -19.57 -24.45 31.80
C GLU A 833 -18.46 -23.48 31.32
N ASP A 834 -17.33 -24.03 30.86
CA ASP A 834 -16.23 -23.24 30.29
C ASP A 834 -16.62 -22.60 28.95
N ALA A 835 -16.26 -21.33 28.76
CA ALA A 835 -16.48 -20.65 27.48
C ALA A 835 -15.31 -20.92 26.53
N TYR A 836 -15.65 -21.18 25.26
CA TYR A 836 -14.68 -21.39 24.19
C TYR A 836 -14.86 -20.34 23.09
N ILE A 837 -13.80 -20.10 22.33
CA ILE A 837 -13.80 -19.16 21.21
C ILE A 837 -14.10 -19.86 19.88
N PHE A 838 -14.52 -19.06 18.89
CA PHE A 838 -14.45 -19.48 17.49
C PHE A 838 -13.02 -19.37 16.97
N LYS A 839 -12.67 -20.27 16.05
CA LYS A 839 -11.36 -20.24 15.39
C LYS A 839 -11.17 -18.92 14.63
N PRO A 840 -9.97 -18.33 14.64
CA PRO A 840 -9.65 -17.17 13.82
C PRO A 840 -10.00 -17.37 12.33
N ILE A 841 -10.15 -16.27 11.60
CA ILE A 841 -10.51 -16.32 10.18
C ILE A 841 -9.33 -16.82 9.34
N THR A 842 -9.62 -17.82 8.51
CA THR A 842 -8.69 -18.35 7.50
C THR A 842 -8.75 -17.45 6.27
N HIS A 843 -7.70 -16.67 6.03
CA HIS A 843 -7.65 -15.74 4.90
C HIS A 843 -7.19 -16.41 3.59
N PHE A 844 -7.55 -15.82 2.44
CA PHE A 844 -7.18 -16.33 1.10
C PHE A 844 -5.70 -16.15 0.75
N THR A 845 -5.06 -15.17 1.38
CA THR A 845 -3.72 -14.68 1.06
C THR A 845 -3.03 -14.22 2.34
N GLU A 846 -1.71 -14.13 2.26
CA GLU A 846 -0.88 -13.54 3.30
C GLU A 846 -0.63 -12.05 3.01
N SER A 847 -0.37 -11.26 4.05
CA SER A 847 0.07 -9.87 3.94
C SER A 847 1.59 -9.83 3.82
N VAL A 848 2.09 -9.30 2.72
CA VAL A 848 3.49 -9.45 2.31
C VAL A 848 4.19 -8.11 2.12
N LEU A 849 3.44 -7.09 1.68
CA LEU A 849 3.95 -5.76 1.41
C LEU A 849 4.10 -5.02 2.73
N LYS A 850 5.33 -4.58 3.04
CA LYS A 850 5.71 -3.86 4.26
C LYS A 850 5.99 -2.39 3.95
N VAL A 851 5.56 -1.48 4.81
CA VAL A 851 5.84 -0.04 4.71
C VAL A 851 6.16 0.51 6.10
N ALA A 852 7.27 1.24 6.24
CA ALA A 852 7.59 1.96 7.47
C ALA A 852 6.84 3.30 7.52
N VAL A 853 6.31 3.63 8.69
CA VAL A 853 5.56 4.86 8.92
C VAL A 853 6.07 5.57 10.17
N GLU A 854 6.24 6.88 10.07
CA GLU A 854 6.64 7.74 11.17
C GLU A 854 5.87 9.06 11.11
N PRO A 855 5.52 9.66 12.26
CA PRO A 855 4.89 10.98 12.24
C PRO A 855 5.93 12.02 11.79
N VAL A 856 5.50 13.06 11.06
CA VAL A 856 6.40 14.17 10.72
C VAL A 856 6.90 14.85 12.00
N ASN A 857 5.99 15.02 12.96
CA ASN A 857 6.25 15.56 14.29
C ASN A 857 6.29 14.42 15.34
N PRO A 858 7.46 14.13 15.96
CA PRO A 858 7.58 13.05 16.94
C PRO A 858 6.66 13.18 18.17
N SER A 859 6.23 14.40 18.53
CA SER A 859 5.27 14.65 19.62
C SER A 859 3.89 14.04 19.35
N GLU A 860 3.55 13.77 18.09
CA GLU A 860 2.26 13.20 17.69
C GLU A 860 2.26 11.67 17.62
N LEU A 861 3.36 11.03 18.01
CA LEU A 861 3.50 9.57 18.00
C LEU A 861 2.34 8.84 18.74
N PRO A 862 1.86 9.27 19.92
CA PRO A 862 0.74 8.61 20.58
C PRO A 862 -0.55 8.62 19.75
N LYS A 863 -0.82 9.71 19.03
CA LYS A 863 -1.98 9.81 18.12
C LYS A 863 -1.82 8.85 16.94
N MET A 864 -0.59 8.67 16.43
CA MET A 864 -0.32 7.73 15.34
C MET A 864 -0.54 6.30 15.80
N LEU A 865 -0.05 5.94 16.99
CA LEU A 865 -0.24 4.62 17.59
C LEU A 865 -1.71 4.29 17.82
N ASP A 866 -2.51 5.25 18.30
CA ASP A 866 -3.97 5.11 18.39
C ASP A 866 -4.59 4.88 17.00
N GLY A 867 -4.19 5.67 15.99
CA GLY A 867 -4.61 5.48 14.60
C GLY A 867 -4.26 4.09 14.04
N LEU A 868 -3.05 3.59 14.28
CA LEU A 868 -2.63 2.26 13.86
C LEU A 868 -3.45 1.14 14.52
N ARG A 869 -3.77 1.27 15.82
CA ARG A 869 -4.66 0.32 16.52
C ARG A 869 -6.06 0.32 15.91
N LYS A 870 -6.60 1.48 15.55
CA LYS A 870 -7.91 1.62 14.90
C LYS A 870 -7.94 1.04 13.48
N ILE A 871 -6.86 1.18 12.71
CA ILE A 871 -6.75 0.56 11.38
C ILE A 871 -6.72 -0.97 11.50
N LYS A 872 -5.96 -1.50 12.47
CA LYS A 872 -5.88 -2.95 12.72
C LYS A 872 -7.27 -3.56 13.01
N LYS A 873 -8.17 -2.78 13.60
CA LYS A 873 -9.59 -3.11 13.81
C LYS A 873 -10.42 -3.10 12.52
N SER A 874 -10.21 -2.10 11.66
CA SER A 874 -10.99 -1.96 10.42
C SER A 874 -10.57 -2.92 9.31
N TYR A 875 -9.31 -3.34 9.26
CA TYR A 875 -8.71 -4.09 8.15
C TYR A 875 -8.22 -5.46 8.64
N PRO A 876 -8.93 -6.58 8.34
CA PRO A 876 -8.64 -7.89 8.94
C PRO A 876 -7.22 -8.42 8.67
N LEU A 877 -6.67 -8.21 7.47
CA LEU A 877 -5.32 -8.66 7.11
C LEU A 877 -4.20 -7.66 7.45
N MET A 878 -4.55 -6.43 7.87
CA MET A 878 -3.55 -5.46 8.25
C MET A 878 -2.88 -5.89 9.57
N ASP A 879 -1.56 -5.77 9.60
CA ASP A 879 -0.79 -5.91 10.83
C ASP A 879 0.16 -4.72 10.97
N ALA A 880 0.39 -4.34 12.22
CA ALA A 880 1.31 -3.27 12.57
C ALA A 880 2.28 -3.82 13.62
N LYS A 881 3.57 -3.72 13.33
CA LYS A 881 4.66 -4.17 14.20
C LYS A 881 5.59 -3.01 14.48
N VAL A 882 6.18 -3.00 15.66
CA VAL A 882 7.30 -2.12 15.98
C VAL A 882 8.55 -2.98 15.80
N GLU A 883 9.47 -2.54 14.95
CA GLU A 883 10.79 -3.18 14.83
C GLU A 883 11.72 -2.70 15.95
N ASP A 884 12.79 -3.44 16.21
CA ASP A 884 13.75 -3.14 17.28
C ASP A 884 14.46 -1.78 17.08
N SER A 885 14.51 -1.28 15.84
CA SER A 885 14.96 0.06 15.49
C SER A 885 14.04 1.18 16.01
N GLY A 886 12.83 0.85 16.46
CA GLY A 886 11.78 1.80 16.81
C GLY A 886 10.89 2.21 15.64
N GLU A 887 11.17 1.73 14.42
CA GLU A 887 10.31 1.98 13.24
C GLU A 887 8.96 1.25 13.37
N HIS A 888 7.87 1.94 13.03
CA HIS A 888 6.56 1.32 12.92
C HIS A 888 6.34 0.79 11.51
N VAL A 889 6.13 -0.52 11.37
CA VAL A 889 5.94 -1.18 10.08
C VAL A 889 4.51 -1.67 9.94
N ILE A 890 3.86 -1.25 8.85
CA ILE A 890 2.55 -1.73 8.43
C ILE A 890 2.74 -2.82 7.37
N ILE A 891 2.02 -3.92 7.52
CA ILE A 891 2.02 -5.04 6.58
C ILE A 891 0.64 -5.19 5.95
N GLY A 892 0.58 -5.27 4.63
CA GLY A 892 -0.67 -5.42 3.86
C GLY A 892 -0.51 -6.30 2.62
N THR A 893 -1.61 -6.47 1.88
CA THR A 893 -1.71 -7.41 0.75
C THR A 893 -1.16 -6.85 -0.57
N GLY A 894 -1.19 -5.53 -0.77
CA GLY A 894 -0.75 -4.91 -2.02
C GLY A 894 -0.89 -3.39 -2.04
N GLU A 895 -0.50 -2.76 -3.15
CA GLU A 895 -0.39 -1.29 -3.24
C GLU A 895 -1.71 -0.58 -2.97
N LEU A 896 -2.79 -1.00 -3.64
CA LEU A 896 -4.12 -0.40 -3.44
C LEU A 896 -4.61 -0.53 -1.98
N TYR A 897 -4.28 -1.64 -1.32
CA TYR A 897 -4.65 -1.86 0.08
C TYR A 897 -3.93 -0.88 0.99
N MET A 898 -2.61 -0.77 0.82
CA MET A 898 -1.77 0.13 1.59
C MET A 898 -2.13 1.58 1.38
N ASP A 899 -2.47 1.97 0.15
CA ASP A 899 -2.91 3.32 -0.17
C ASP A 899 -4.23 3.68 0.55
N CYS A 900 -5.21 2.75 0.58
CA CYS A 900 -6.42 2.92 1.38
C CYS A 900 -6.14 2.99 2.89
N VAL A 901 -5.28 2.10 3.40
CA VAL A 901 -4.88 2.07 4.82
C VAL A 901 -4.19 3.36 5.24
N LEU A 902 -3.24 3.86 4.45
CA LEU A 902 -2.51 5.10 4.73
C LEU A 902 -3.42 6.33 4.58
N HIS A 903 -4.39 6.29 3.67
CA HIS A 903 -5.42 7.33 3.58
C HIS A 903 -6.27 7.38 4.85
N ASP A 904 -6.75 6.23 5.32
CA ASP A 904 -7.53 6.12 6.56
C ASP A 904 -6.70 6.53 7.79
N LEU A 905 -5.41 6.20 7.84
CA LEU A 905 -4.50 6.69 8.89
C LEU A 905 -4.45 8.22 8.90
N ARG A 906 -4.05 8.81 7.77
CA ARG A 906 -3.78 10.24 7.64
C ARG A 906 -5.02 11.10 7.83
N LYS A 907 -6.17 10.72 7.27
CA LYS A 907 -7.37 11.56 7.26
C LYS A 907 -8.45 11.15 8.26
N LEU A 908 -8.63 9.86 8.49
CA LEU A 908 -9.80 9.35 9.21
C LEU A 908 -9.55 9.27 10.72
N TYR A 909 -8.41 8.71 11.13
CA TYR A 909 -8.15 8.44 12.56
C TYR A 909 -7.21 9.45 13.22
N SER A 910 -6.11 9.81 12.57
CA SER A 910 -5.02 10.52 13.24
C SER A 910 -4.88 11.98 12.81
N ASP A 911 -5.51 12.38 11.69
CA ASP A 911 -5.52 13.75 11.12
C ASP A 911 -4.16 14.45 11.24
N MET A 912 -3.13 13.76 10.73
CA MET A 912 -1.73 14.18 10.84
C MET A 912 -0.97 13.86 9.55
N GLU A 913 0.18 14.51 9.41
CA GLU A 913 1.12 14.17 8.37
C GLU A 913 2.03 13.02 8.79
N VAL A 914 2.07 11.99 7.96
CA VAL A 914 2.83 10.75 8.19
C VAL A 914 3.86 10.60 7.07
N LYS A 915 5.14 10.52 7.46
CA LYS A 915 6.25 10.12 6.61
C LYS A 915 6.15 8.62 6.35
N VAL A 916 6.29 8.25 5.09
CA VAL A 916 6.11 6.87 4.64
C VAL A 916 7.35 6.48 3.86
N SER A 917 7.95 5.35 4.22
CA SER A 917 9.10 4.80 3.50
C SER A 917 8.70 4.26 2.13
N ASP A 918 9.69 3.96 1.30
CA ASP A 918 9.45 3.14 0.12
C ASP A 918 8.88 1.77 0.52
N PRO A 919 7.97 1.20 -0.28
CA PRO A 919 7.40 -0.11 0.00
C PRO A 919 8.47 -1.19 -0.12
N MET A 920 8.37 -2.16 0.77
CA MET A 920 9.28 -3.29 0.93
C MET A 920 8.48 -4.58 1.05
N THR A 921 9.16 -5.71 1.18
CA THR A 921 8.52 -7.02 1.30
C THR A 921 9.03 -7.75 2.52
N GLY A 922 8.16 -8.55 3.15
CA GLY A 922 8.64 -9.59 4.06
C GLY A 922 9.43 -10.64 3.30
N PHE A 923 10.56 -11.04 3.85
CA PHE A 923 11.34 -12.17 3.35
C PHE A 923 11.12 -13.37 4.28
N CYS A 924 11.49 -14.56 3.83
CA CYS A 924 11.64 -15.72 4.70
C CYS A 924 13.06 -16.28 4.55
N GLU A 925 13.48 -17.12 5.48
CA GLU A 925 14.79 -17.79 5.44
C GLU A 925 14.59 -19.28 5.16
N THR A 926 15.42 -19.89 4.32
CA THR A 926 15.37 -21.32 4.02
C THR A 926 16.77 -21.91 3.92
N VAL A 927 16.87 -23.24 3.92
CA VAL A 927 18.09 -23.99 3.61
C VAL A 927 17.92 -24.72 2.29
N VAL A 928 19.03 -24.99 1.60
CA VAL A 928 19.04 -25.76 0.33
C VAL A 928 19.73 -27.11 0.50
N GLU A 929 20.69 -27.20 1.42
CA GLU A 929 21.46 -28.43 1.67
C GLU A 929 21.38 -28.81 3.15
N GLN A 930 21.71 -30.06 3.46
CA GLN A 930 21.82 -30.52 4.84
C GLN A 930 23.05 -29.88 5.51
N SER A 931 22.95 -29.57 6.81
CA SER A 931 24.08 -29.02 7.57
C SER A 931 25.30 -29.94 7.51
N MET A 932 26.47 -29.41 7.13
CA MET A 932 27.69 -30.19 6.92
C MET A 932 28.16 -30.95 8.18
N THR A 933 27.91 -30.39 9.36
CA THR A 933 28.30 -30.96 10.65
C THR A 933 27.14 -30.88 11.64
N LYS A 934 27.08 -31.83 12.58
CA LYS A 934 26.15 -31.80 13.71
C LYS A 934 26.49 -30.63 14.64
N CYS A 935 25.57 -29.69 14.83
CA CYS A 935 25.79 -28.54 15.71
C CYS A 935 25.33 -28.84 17.12
N PHE A 936 26.16 -28.54 18.12
CA PHE A 936 25.74 -28.65 19.52
C PHE A 936 25.74 -27.29 20.22
N ALA A 937 24.76 -27.07 21.08
CA ALA A 937 24.70 -25.91 21.96
C ALA A 937 24.69 -26.36 23.43
N ILE A 938 25.41 -25.63 24.28
CA ILE A 938 25.52 -25.93 25.70
C ILE A 938 24.80 -24.86 26.51
N SER A 939 24.00 -25.25 27.50
CA SER A 939 23.33 -24.30 28.38
C SER A 939 24.31 -23.41 29.18
N PRO A 940 23.89 -22.22 29.63
CA PRO A 940 24.73 -21.35 30.47
C PRO A 940 25.30 -22.05 31.71
N ASN A 941 24.54 -22.98 32.31
CA ASN A 941 24.99 -23.80 33.42
C ASN A 941 25.95 -24.96 33.05
N LYS A 942 26.28 -25.13 31.76
CA LYS A 942 27.14 -26.18 31.18
C LYS A 942 26.68 -27.63 31.38
N LYS A 943 25.45 -27.85 31.83
CA LYS A 943 24.91 -29.19 32.14
C LYS A 943 24.02 -29.78 31.07
N VAL A 944 23.39 -28.95 30.23
CA VAL A 944 22.53 -29.39 29.12
C VAL A 944 23.30 -29.21 27.82
N ARG A 945 23.36 -30.26 27.00
CA ARG A 945 23.89 -30.21 25.64
C ARG A 945 22.83 -30.72 24.68
N LEU A 946 22.57 -29.96 23.62
CA LEU A 946 21.59 -30.32 22.59
C LEU A 946 22.29 -30.32 21.23
N THR A 947 22.10 -31.37 20.44
CA THR A 947 22.70 -31.50 19.12
C THR A 947 21.64 -31.59 18.03
N MET A 948 21.69 -30.66 17.07
CA MET A 948 20.71 -30.51 16.01
C MET A 948 21.37 -30.49 14.62
N ILE A 949 20.58 -30.92 13.63
CA ILE A 949 20.88 -30.86 12.20
C ILE A 949 19.72 -30.13 11.53
N ALA A 950 20.02 -29.29 10.54
CA ALA A 950 19.03 -28.71 9.64
C ALA A 950 19.13 -29.36 8.25
N GLU A 951 17.99 -29.71 7.67
CA GLU A 951 17.87 -30.24 6.30
C GLU A 951 16.70 -29.54 5.58
N PRO A 952 16.76 -29.37 4.25
CA PRO A 952 15.63 -28.83 3.49
C PRO A 952 14.44 -29.79 3.56
N LEU A 953 13.24 -29.23 3.52
CA LEU A 953 12.01 -30.01 3.46
C LEU A 953 11.72 -30.44 2.01
N ASP A 954 11.10 -31.62 1.84
CA ASP A 954 10.68 -32.09 0.52
C ASP A 954 9.65 -31.14 -0.12
N GLU A 955 9.73 -30.98 -1.45
CA GLU A 955 8.82 -30.14 -2.20
C GLU A 955 7.36 -30.60 -2.02
N GLY A 956 6.45 -29.66 -1.78
CA GLY A 956 5.03 -29.92 -1.61
C GLY A 956 4.58 -30.18 -0.17
N ILE A 957 5.48 -30.44 0.80
CA ILE A 957 5.06 -30.57 2.21
C ILE A 957 4.58 -29.23 2.77
N SER A 958 5.25 -28.13 2.43
CA SER A 958 4.89 -26.80 2.92
C SER A 958 3.47 -26.33 2.55
N PRO A 959 3.01 -26.39 1.28
CA PRO A 959 1.62 -26.03 0.96
C PRO A 959 0.60 -26.96 1.60
N ASP A 960 0.93 -28.22 1.86
CA ASP A 960 0.05 -29.18 2.53
C ASP A 960 -0.10 -28.86 4.04
N ILE A 961 0.96 -28.36 4.68
CA ILE A 961 0.88 -27.87 6.06
C ILE A 961 0.06 -26.57 6.12
N GLU A 962 0.30 -25.62 5.21
CA GLU A 962 -0.41 -24.33 5.20
C GLU A 962 -1.89 -24.45 4.83
N SER A 963 -2.23 -25.35 3.92
CA SER A 963 -3.63 -25.67 3.60
C SER A 963 -4.33 -26.41 4.74
N GLY A 964 -3.59 -26.84 5.77
CA GLY A 964 -4.11 -27.56 6.92
C GLY A 964 -4.49 -29.01 6.62
N ALA A 965 -3.96 -29.59 5.53
CA ALA A 965 -4.14 -31.01 5.20
C ALA A 965 -3.55 -31.90 6.30
N VAL A 966 -2.48 -31.45 6.94
CA VAL A 966 -1.89 -32.05 8.15
C VAL A 966 -1.92 -31.07 9.29
N LYS A 967 -2.37 -31.54 10.45
CA LYS A 967 -2.33 -30.76 11.69
C LYS A 967 -1.51 -31.51 12.71
N ILE A 968 -0.67 -30.80 13.45
CA ILE A 968 0.10 -31.40 14.55
C ILE A 968 -0.80 -31.86 15.71
N LYS A 969 -1.99 -31.26 15.84
CA LYS A 969 -3.03 -31.63 16.82
C LYS A 969 -3.76 -32.93 16.45
N ASP A 970 -3.63 -33.41 15.22
CA ASP A 970 -4.20 -34.71 14.83
C ASP A 970 -3.50 -35.86 15.57
N PRO A 971 -4.17 -37.02 15.74
CA PRO A 971 -3.53 -38.19 16.33
C PRO A 971 -2.24 -38.55 15.59
N ILE A 972 -1.15 -38.78 16.32
CA ILE A 972 0.20 -39.07 15.77
C ILE A 972 0.17 -40.15 14.67
N ARG A 973 -0.72 -41.15 14.79
CA ARG A 973 -0.89 -42.21 13.79
C ARG A 973 -1.34 -41.66 12.43
N LYS A 974 -2.29 -40.73 12.41
CA LYS A 974 -2.83 -40.12 11.19
C LYS A 974 -1.77 -39.24 10.52
N THR A 975 -1.07 -38.43 11.32
CA THR A 975 0.05 -37.61 10.86
C THR A 975 1.16 -38.47 10.27
N ALA A 976 1.52 -39.57 10.94
CA ALA A 976 2.56 -40.48 10.45
C ALA A 976 2.16 -41.19 9.14
N GLU A 977 0.90 -41.64 9.04
CA GLU A 977 0.36 -42.29 7.84
C GLU A 977 0.34 -41.34 6.63
N PHE A 978 0.09 -40.05 6.86
CA PHE A 978 0.16 -39.03 5.81
C PHE A 978 1.58 -38.88 5.23
N PHE A 979 2.59 -38.72 6.09
CA PHE A 979 3.98 -38.60 5.64
C PHE A 979 4.51 -39.90 5.02
N GLU A 980 4.07 -41.07 5.51
CA GLU A 980 4.40 -42.38 4.95
C GLU A 980 3.82 -42.55 3.53
N THR A 981 2.54 -42.20 3.35
CA THR A 981 1.81 -42.45 2.09
C THR A 981 2.17 -41.43 1.00
N ASN A 982 2.28 -40.14 1.35
CA ASN A 982 2.44 -39.08 0.36
C ASN A 982 3.90 -38.79 0.03
N TYR A 983 4.81 -38.89 1.00
CA TYR A 983 6.21 -38.51 0.86
C TYR A 983 7.19 -39.66 1.11
N GLY A 984 6.72 -40.87 1.41
CA GLY A 984 7.57 -42.04 1.60
C GLY A 984 8.48 -41.96 2.82
N TRP A 985 8.11 -41.18 3.85
CA TRP A 985 8.89 -41.08 5.08
C TRP A 985 8.93 -42.41 5.84
N ASP A 986 10.05 -42.68 6.51
CA ASP A 986 10.12 -43.83 7.41
C ASP A 986 9.12 -43.70 8.57
N LYS A 987 8.52 -44.82 8.95
CA LYS A 987 7.47 -44.88 9.96
C LYS A 987 7.93 -44.40 11.33
N LEU A 988 9.20 -44.62 11.68
CA LEU A 988 9.77 -44.16 12.94
C LEU A 988 9.98 -42.64 12.91
N ALA A 989 10.52 -42.11 11.81
CA ALA A 989 10.68 -40.68 11.59
C ALA A 989 9.34 -39.93 11.62
N ALA A 990 8.35 -40.42 10.88
CA ALA A 990 7.03 -39.82 10.76
C ALA A 990 6.25 -39.78 12.10
N ARG A 991 6.47 -40.75 12.99
CA ARG A 991 5.87 -40.78 14.34
C ARG A 991 6.55 -39.84 15.33
N ASN A 992 7.78 -39.43 15.05
CA ASN A 992 8.58 -38.60 15.94
C ASN A 992 8.57 -37.11 15.55
N VAL A 993 7.61 -36.68 14.74
CA VAL A 993 7.34 -35.25 14.49
C VAL A 993 6.74 -34.62 15.75
N TRP A 994 7.40 -33.60 16.28
CA TRP A 994 7.03 -32.98 17.56
C TRP A 994 6.24 -31.68 17.41
N ALA A 995 6.62 -30.84 16.46
CA ALA A 995 6.03 -29.53 16.24
C ALA A 995 6.24 -29.05 14.80
N PHE A 996 5.31 -28.20 14.36
CA PHE A 996 5.46 -27.31 13.22
C PHE A 996 5.84 -25.92 13.73
N GLY A 997 6.55 -25.13 12.93
CA GLY A 997 7.05 -23.82 13.31
C GLY A 997 7.21 -22.86 12.12
N PRO A 998 6.99 -21.55 12.29
CA PRO A 998 6.47 -20.87 13.49
C PRO A 998 4.95 -21.09 13.67
N GLY A 999 4.54 -21.57 14.85
CA GLY A 999 3.13 -21.86 15.17
C GLY A 999 2.59 -23.17 14.59
N ASP A 1000 1.30 -23.44 14.81
CA ASP A 1000 0.68 -24.73 14.45
C ASP A 1000 0.62 -25.02 12.93
N LEU A 1001 0.70 -23.98 12.08
CA LEU A 1001 0.64 -24.05 10.61
C LEU A 1001 1.98 -23.65 9.96
N GLY A 1002 3.06 -23.52 10.74
CA GLY A 1002 4.35 -23.15 10.21
C GLY A 1002 4.99 -24.26 9.37
N THR A 1003 5.73 -23.90 8.34
CA THR A 1003 6.27 -24.86 7.35
C THR A 1003 7.59 -25.52 7.77
N SER A 1004 8.14 -25.18 8.93
CA SER A 1004 9.33 -25.82 9.48
C SER A 1004 8.95 -26.96 10.42
N ILE A 1005 9.68 -28.08 10.37
CA ILE A 1005 9.35 -29.29 11.12
C ILE A 1005 10.43 -29.59 12.16
N LEU A 1006 10.02 -29.83 13.41
CA LEU A 1006 10.89 -30.38 14.45
C LEU A 1006 10.67 -31.90 14.58
N GLN A 1007 11.72 -32.67 14.34
CA GLN A 1007 11.71 -34.13 14.44
C GLN A 1007 12.72 -34.64 15.48
N ASP A 1008 12.29 -35.62 16.30
CA ASP A 1008 13.19 -36.38 17.18
C ASP A 1008 13.78 -37.60 16.46
N ASP A 1009 15.09 -37.58 16.27
CA ASP A 1009 15.87 -38.65 15.65
C ASP A 1009 16.87 -39.29 16.64
N THR A 1010 16.67 -39.07 17.95
CA THR A 1010 17.53 -39.66 18.99
C THR A 1010 17.24 -41.15 19.14
N LEU A 1011 18.29 -41.96 19.27
CA LEU A 1011 18.18 -43.40 19.50
C LEU A 1011 17.89 -43.70 21.00
N PRO A 1012 16.96 -44.61 21.33
CA PRO A 1012 16.66 -44.96 22.72
C PRO A 1012 17.84 -45.53 23.53
N GLY A 1013 18.90 -45.99 22.85
CA GLY A 1013 20.13 -46.48 23.49
C GLY A 1013 21.11 -45.38 23.88
N GLU A 1014 20.99 -44.18 23.29
CA GLU A 1014 21.89 -43.05 23.51
C GLU A 1014 21.26 -42.02 24.46
N VAL A 1015 19.94 -41.81 24.37
CA VAL A 1015 19.21 -40.79 25.15
C VAL A 1015 18.06 -41.42 25.94
N ASP A 1016 17.93 -41.08 27.22
CA ASP A 1016 16.77 -41.46 28.03
C ASP A 1016 15.50 -40.70 27.58
N LYS A 1017 14.63 -41.40 26.84
CA LYS A 1017 13.36 -40.88 26.35
C LYS A 1017 12.42 -40.38 27.46
N LYS A 1018 12.52 -40.90 28.69
CA LYS A 1018 11.69 -40.41 29.81
C LYS A 1018 12.13 -39.01 30.23
N LEU A 1019 13.43 -38.79 30.39
CA LEU A 1019 13.99 -37.47 30.66
C LEU A 1019 13.73 -36.50 29.51
N LEU A 1020 13.90 -36.94 28.26
CA LEU A 1020 13.66 -36.11 27.09
C LEU A 1020 12.20 -35.60 27.00
N ARG A 1021 11.22 -36.45 27.33
CA ARG A 1021 9.80 -36.06 27.35
C ARG A 1021 9.49 -34.94 28.33
N THR A 1022 10.22 -34.84 29.45
CA THR A 1022 9.98 -33.78 30.44
C THR A 1022 10.39 -32.38 29.95
N VAL A 1023 11.33 -32.29 29.00
CA VAL A 1023 11.81 -31.03 28.44
C VAL A 1023 11.25 -30.73 27.05
N ARG A 1024 10.39 -31.63 26.54
CA ARG A 1024 9.84 -31.55 25.17
C ARG A 1024 9.17 -30.21 24.90
N ASP A 1025 8.35 -29.73 25.83
CA ASP A 1025 7.55 -28.52 25.59
C ASP A 1025 8.44 -27.26 25.62
N SER A 1026 9.49 -27.23 26.46
CA SER A 1026 10.51 -26.19 26.43
C SER A 1026 11.32 -26.20 25.12
N ILE A 1027 11.61 -27.39 24.56
CA ILE A 1027 12.26 -27.52 23.24
C ILE A 1027 11.33 -27.00 22.14
N LYS A 1028 10.04 -27.34 22.16
CA LYS A 1028 9.05 -26.82 21.21
C LYS A 1028 8.96 -25.30 21.25
N GLN A 1029 8.94 -24.70 22.45
CA GLN A 1029 8.92 -23.24 22.61
C GLN A 1029 10.21 -22.59 22.07
N GLY A 1030 11.39 -23.14 22.39
CA GLY A 1030 12.67 -22.65 21.85
C GLY A 1030 12.77 -22.77 20.33
N PHE A 1031 12.28 -23.88 19.76
CA PHE A 1031 12.20 -24.08 18.32
C PHE A 1031 11.24 -23.09 17.65
N ASN A 1032 10.02 -22.92 18.18
CA ASN A 1032 9.05 -21.99 17.63
C ASN A 1032 9.54 -20.55 17.67
N TRP A 1033 10.25 -20.16 18.73
CA TRP A 1033 10.90 -18.85 18.81
C TRP A 1033 12.00 -18.71 17.76
N ALA A 1034 12.89 -19.71 17.64
CA ALA A 1034 13.95 -19.71 16.65
C ALA A 1034 13.42 -19.64 15.20
N ALA A 1035 12.36 -20.40 14.90
CA ALA A 1035 11.74 -20.42 13.58
C ALA A 1035 10.96 -19.12 13.26
N ARG A 1036 10.54 -18.36 14.27
CA ARG A 1036 9.83 -17.08 14.08
C ARG A 1036 10.79 -15.95 13.71
N GLU A 1037 11.96 -15.93 14.33
CA GLU A 1037 12.97 -14.89 14.10
C GLU A 1037 13.98 -15.29 13.04
N GLY A 1038 14.54 -16.50 13.00
CA GLY A 1038 15.59 -16.81 12.03
C GLY A 1038 16.93 -16.07 12.28
N PRO A 1039 18.06 -16.62 11.81
CA PRO A 1039 19.39 -16.04 12.08
C PRO A 1039 19.91 -15.01 11.06
N LEU A 1040 19.41 -14.94 9.82
CA LEU A 1040 19.99 -14.06 8.79
C LEU A 1040 19.52 -12.61 8.93
N ILE A 1041 18.22 -12.38 9.08
CA ILE A 1041 17.61 -11.04 9.02
C ILE A 1041 16.47 -10.88 10.03
N GLU A 1042 16.33 -11.79 10.99
CA GLU A 1042 15.20 -11.81 11.92
C GLU A 1042 13.82 -11.91 11.23
N GLU A 1043 13.72 -12.73 10.18
CA GLU A 1043 12.45 -13.13 9.55
C GLU A 1043 12.17 -14.65 9.66
N PRO A 1044 10.90 -15.08 9.54
CA PRO A 1044 10.51 -16.48 9.69
C PRO A 1044 11.30 -17.48 8.82
N ILE A 1045 11.66 -18.61 9.44
CA ILE A 1045 12.26 -19.76 8.77
C ILE A 1045 11.17 -20.60 8.11
N ARG A 1046 11.38 -20.93 6.84
CA ARG A 1046 10.48 -21.68 5.97
C ARG A 1046 11.18 -22.91 5.39
N ASN A 1047 10.40 -23.92 5.02
CA ASN A 1047 10.87 -25.15 4.32
C ASN A 1047 12.10 -25.83 4.96
N THR A 1048 12.23 -25.76 6.29
CA THR A 1048 13.40 -26.30 6.99
C THR A 1048 12.99 -27.34 8.01
N LYS A 1049 13.67 -28.49 8.00
CA LYS A 1049 13.46 -29.60 8.92
C LYS A 1049 14.63 -29.67 9.90
N PHE A 1050 14.32 -29.57 11.18
CA PHE A 1050 15.27 -29.65 12.28
C PHE A 1050 15.19 -31.03 12.94
N ARG A 1051 16.31 -31.75 12.93
CA ARG A 1051 16.43 -33.08 13.53
C ARG A 1051 17.25 -33.01 14.81
N LEU A 1052 16.64 -33.43 15.91
CA LEU A 1052 17.31 -33.60 17.19
C LEU A 1052 18.02 -34.95 17.19
N THR A 1053 19.35 -34.95 17.22
CA THR A 1053 20.16 -36.18 17.07
C THR A 1053 20.74 -36.68 18.39
N ASP A 1054 21.14 -35.78 19.29
CA ASP A 1054 21.65 -36.14 20.62
C ASP A 1054 21.27 -35.07 21.66
N VAL A 1055 21.07 -35.51 22.91
CA VAL A 1055 20.62 -34.68 24.03
C VAL A 1055 21.21 -35.20 25.34
N VAL A 1056 22.07 -34.41 25.97
CA VAL A 1056 22.60 -34.67 27.31
C VAL A 1056 21.83 -33.83 28.32
N LEU A 1057 21.12 -34.49 29.24
CA LEU A 1057 20.32 -33.84 30.29
C LEU A 1057 20.78 -34.30 31.68
N PRO A 1058 20.89 -33.38 32.65
CA PRO A 1058 21.11 -33.75 34.05
C PRO A 1058 19.86 -34.40 34.64
N SER A 1059 20.05 -35.31 35.61
CA SER A 1059 18.95 -36.00 36.29
C SER A 1059 18.04 -35.06 37.08
N GLU A 1060 18.62 -34.05 37.73
CA GLU A 1060 17.89 -33.08 38.53
C GLU A 1060 17.09 -32.09 37.67
N ALA A 1061 15.84 -31.80 38.07
CA ALA A 1061 14.94 -30.92 37.31
C ALA A 1061 15.32 -29.44 37.40
N ILE A 1062 16.00 -29.03 38.47
CA ILE A 1062 16.41 -27.63 38.72
C ILE A 1062 17.31 -27.10 37.60
N TYR A 1063 18.18 -27.96 37.06
CA TYR A 1063 19.08 -27.61 35.96
C TYR A 1063 18.43 -27.62 34.58
N ARG A 1064 17.15 -28.01 34.50
CA ARG A 1064 16.35 -28.16 33.27
C ARG A 1064 15.25 -27.12 33.14
N GLY A 1065 15.38 -25.98 33.81
CA GLY A 1065 14.42 -24.89 33.73
C GLY A 1065 14.29 -24.30 32.32
N HIS A 1066 13.13 -23.71 32.03
CA HIS A 1066 12.80 -23.06 30.75
C HIS A 1066 13.85 -22.03 30.31
N SER A 1067 14.35 -21.22 31.24
CA SER A 1067 15.39 -20.21 30.99
C SER A 1067 16.74 -20.78 30.51
N GLN A 1068 17.01 -22.06 30.76
CA GLN A 1068 18.23 -22.72 30.32
C GLN A 1068 18.05 -23.42 28.98
N ILE A 1069 16.90 -24.06 28.76
CA ILE A 1069 16.66 -24.89 27.58
C ILE A 1069 16.27 -24.04 26.37
N ILE A 1070 15.33 -23.10 26.53
CA ILE A 1070 14.76 -22.32 25.42
C ILE A 1070 15.87 -21.56 24.65
N PRO A 1071 16.77 -20.78 25.28
CA PRO A 1071 17.83 -20.08 24.55
C PRO A 1071 18.88 -21.02 23.95
N THR A 1072 19.08 -22.19 24.57
CA THR A 1072 20.04 -23.20 24.09
C THR A 1072 19.53 -23.89 22.84
N VAL A 1073 18.24 -24.22 22.79
CA VAL A 1073 17.57 -24.74 21.59
C VAL A 1073 17.64 -23.71 20.47
N ARG A 1074 17.36 -22.43 20.77
CA ARG A 1074 17.45 -21.34 19.80
C ARG A 1074 18.84 -21.25 19.17
N ARG A 1075 19.90 -21.28 19.98
CA ARG A 1075 21.29 -21.30 19.48
C ARG A 1075 21.62 -22.55 18.67
N ALA A 1076 21.14 -23.73 19.08
CA ALA A 1076 21.32 -24.97 18.32
C ALA A 1076 20.65 -24.91 16.94
N CYS A 1077 19.43 -24.38 16.86
CA CYS A 1077 18.73 -24.15 15.60
C CYS A 1077 19.52 -23.20 14.69
N TYR A 1078 19.93 -22.03 15.19
CA TYR A 1078 20.67 -21.03 14.39
C TYR A 1078 22.03 -21.55 13.91
N SER A 1079 22.80 -22.22 14.77
CA SER A 1079 24.09 -22.80 14.36
C SER A 1079 23.92 -23.90 13.32
N SER A 1080 22.91 -24.76 13.46
CA SER A 1080 22.61 -25.78 12.44
C SER A 1080 22.16 -25.17 11.11
N PHE A 1081 21.35 -24.11 11.15
CA PHE A 1081 20.82 -23.40 9.99
C PHE A 1081 21.91 -22.67 9.18
N LEU A 1082 22.84 -22.01 9.87
CA LEU A 1082 23.94 -21.30 9.21
C LEU A 1082 24.96 -22.23 8.54
N LEU A 1083 25.07 -23.48 8.98
CA LEU A 1083 25.92 -24.51 8.33
C LEU A 1083 25.23 -25.26 7.18
N SER A 1084 23.95 -25.03 6.92
CA SER A 1084 23.13 -25.70 5.90
C SER A 1084 22.94 -24.87 4.63
N SER A 1085 23.95 -24.06 4.26
CA SER A 1085 23.93 -23.15 3.10
C SER A 1085 22.63 -22.33 3.03
N PRO A 1086 22.44 -21.37 3.96
CA PRO A 1086 21.18 -20.64 4.08
C PRO A 1086 20.92 -19.75 2.86
N ARG A 1087 19.64 -19.57 2.53
CA ARG A 1087 19.15 -18.75 1.43
C ARG A 1087 17.97 -17.90 1.88
N LEU A 1088 17.80 -16.77 1.21
CA LEU A 1088 16.64 -15.91 1.39
C LEU A 1088 15.53 -16.36 0.45
N MET A 1089 14.28 -16.31 0.90
CA MET A 1089 13.10 -16.48 0.07
C MET A 1089 12.39 -15.15 -0.10
N GLU A 1090 12.12 -14.78 -1.35
CA GLU A 1090 11.26 -13.65 -1.70
C GLU A 1090 9.84 -14.14 -2.01
N PRO A 1091 8.83 -13.34 -1.70
CA PRO A 1091 7.46 -13.63 -2.08
C PRO A 1091 7.25 -13.29 -3.56
N VAL A 1092 6.40 -14.06 -4.22
CA VAL A 1092 6.09 -13.93 -5.64
C VAL A 1092 4.59 -13.74 -5.83
N TYR A 1093 4.24 -12.72 -6.62
CA TYR A 1093 2.87 -12.48 -7.06
C TYR A 1093 2.58 -13.18 -8.38
N GLN A 1094 1.43 -13.82 -8.41
CA GLN A 1094 0.74 -14.16 -9.64
C GLN A 1094 0.18 -12.89 -10.26
N VAL A 1095 0.59 -12.63 -11.50
CA VAL A 1095 0.06 -11.56 -12.32
C VAL A 1095 -0.94 -12.16 -13.30
N SER A 1096 -2.16 -11.67 -13.29
CA SER A 1096 -3.13 -11.93 -14.35
C SER A 1096 -3.51 -10.63 -15.02
N VAL A 1097 -3.16 -10.52 -16.30
CA VAL A 1097 -3.48 -9.37 -17.14
C VAL A 1097 -4.55 -9.78 -18.14
N THR A 1098 -5.64 -9.01 -18.18
CA THR A 1098 -6.64 -9.10 -19.25
C THR A 1098 -6.47 -7.86 -20.14
N CYS A 1099 -6.15 -8.06 -21.41
CA CYS A 1099 -5.97 -6.98 -22.38
C CYS A 1099 -6.41 -7.41 -23.78
N LEU A 1100 -6.44 -6.47 -24.72
CA LEU A 1100 -6.58 -6.82 -26.14
C LEU A 1100 -5.32 -7.52 -26.63
N ASP A 1101 -5.48 -8.41 -27.62
CA ASP A 1101 -4.39 -9.19 -28.21
C ASP A 1101 -3.24 -8.32 -28.75
N SER A 1102 -3.53 -7.09 -29.21
CA SER A 1102 -2.53 -6.14 -29.67
C SER A 1102 -1.52 -5.69 -28.60
N TYR A 1103 -1.87 -5.80 -27.32
CA TYR A 1103 -1.08 -5.30 -26.19
C TYR A 1103 -0.28 -6.40 -25.46
N THR A 1104 -0.41 -7.67 -25.84
CA THR A 1104 0.26 -8.80 -25.16
C THR A 1104 1.79 -8.65 -25.16
N THR A 1105 2.37 -8.17 -26.26
CA THR A 1105 3.82 -7.88 -26.37
C THR A 1105 4.30 -6.83 -25.34
N GLU A 1106 3.47 -5.83 -25.04
CA GLU A 1106 3.80 -4.81 -24.02
C GLU A 1106 3.78 -5.42 -22.61
N VAL A 1107 2.85 -6.35 -22.34
CA VAL A 1107 2.82 -7.12 -21.09
C VAL A 1107 4.12 -7.91 -20.90
N TYR A 1108 4.57 -8.61 -21.94
CA TYR A 1108 5.83 -9.37 -21.92
C TYR A 1108 7.04 -8.48 -21.68
N THR A 1109 7.07 -7.32 -22.33
CA THR A 1109 8.16 -6.35 -22.15
C THR A 1109 8.18 -5.77 -20.74
N CYS A 1110 7.01 -5.50 -20.15
CA CYS A 1110 6.91 -5.04 -18.76
C CYS A 1110 7.33 -6.11 -17.74
N LEU A 1111 6.88 -7.34 -17.91
CA LEU A 1111 7.22 -8.45 -17.01
C LEU A 1111 8.73 -8.77 -17.08
N ALA A 1112 9.31 -8.84 -18.29
CA ALA A 1112 10.71 -9.17 -18.47
C ALA A 1112 11.66 -8.15 -17.82
N ARG A 1113 11.28 -6.87 -17.74
CA ARG A 1113 12.06 -5.83 -17.05
C ARG A 1113 12.08 -5.99 -15.52
N ARG A 1114 11.12 -6.73 -14.96
CA ARG A 1114 10.86 -6.86 -13.52
C ARG A 1114 11.09 -8.28 -13.01
N ARG A 1115 12.03 -9.01 -13.64
CA ARG A 1115 12.33 -10.45 -13.37
C ARG A 1115 11.09 -11.36 -13.46
N GLY A 1116 10.04 -10.90 -14.12
CA GLY A 1116 8.81 -11.66 -14.28
C GLY A 1116 8.87 -12.59 -15.47
N HIS A 1117 8.18 -13.72 -15.37
CA HIS A 1117 8.05 -14.69 -16.44
C HIS A 1117 6.59 -15.06 -16.68
N VAL A 1118 6.27 -15.39 -17.94
CA VAL A 1118 4.92 -15.71 -18.37
C VAL A 1118 4.71 -17.21 -18.23
N LEU A 1119 3.61 -17.60 -17.61
CA LEU A 1119 3.22 -18.99 -17.45
C LEU A 1119 2.35 -19.46 -18.62
N THR A 1120 1.21 -18.79 -18.82
CA THR A 1120 0.26 -19.15 -19.87
C THR A 1120 -0.36 -17.92 -20.50
N GLU A 1121 -0.56 -17.99 -21.82
CA GLU A 1121 -1.35 -17.05 -22.61
C GLU A 1121 -2.58 -17.80 -23.12
N SER A 1122 -3.77 -17.28 -22.84
CA SER A 1122 -5.02 -17.89 -23.27
C SER A 1122 -5.98 -16.82 -23.78
N GLN A 1123 -6.63 -17.07 -24.92
CA GLN A 1123 -7.68 -16.18 -25.42
C GLN A 1123 -8.98 -16.45 -24.69
N ILE A 1124 -9.67 -15.38 -24.25
CA ILE A 1124 -10.97 -15.50 -23.60
C ILE A 1124 -12.01 -15.82 -24.68
N ALA A 1125 -12.57 -17.04 -24.62
CA ALA A 1125 -13.46 -17.56 -25.65
C ALA A 1125 -14.60 -16.60 -26.00
N GLY A 1126 -14.82 -16.35 -27.29
CA GLY A 1126 -15.91 -15.48 -27.77
C GLY A 1126 -15.69 -13.97 -27.52
N THR A 1127 -14.47 -13.55 -27.17
CA THR A 1127 -14.10 -12.13 -27.02
C THR A 1127 -12.75 -11.84 -27.69
N PRO A 1128 -12.45 -10.58 -28.04
CA PRO A 1128 -11.14 -10.18 -28.57
C PRO A 1128 -10.07 -10.01 -27.47
N LEU A 1129 -10.38 -10.40 -26.23
CA LEU A 1129 -9.49 -10.25 -25.08
C LEU A 1129 -8.61 -11.48 -24.91
N SER A 1130 -7.35 -11.25 -24.60
CA SER A 1130 -6.36 -12.25 -24.23
C SER A 1130 -6.03 -12.11 -22.75
N ARG A 1131 -5.93 -13.25 -22.07
CA ARG A 1131 -5.50 -13.34 -20.67
C ARG A 1131 -4.08 -13.87 -20.62
N VAL A 1132 -3.19 -13.05 -20.06
CA VAL A 1132 -1.79 -13.39 -19.82
C VAL A 1132 -1.60 -13.62 -18.33
N THR A 1133 -1.13 -14.81 -17.97
CA THR A 1133 -0.78 -15.15 -16.59
C THR A 1133 0.74 -15.28 -16.47
N GLY A 1134 1.31 -14.74 -15.41
CA GLY A 1134 2.74 -14.77 -15.14
C GLY A 1134 3.04 -14.65 -13.67
N LEU A 1135 4.33 -14.67 -13.34
CA LEU A 1135 4.85 -14.51 -11.99
C LEU A 1135 5.78 -13.31 -11.95
N VAL A 1136 5.74 -12.55 -10.86
CA VAL A 1136 6.64 -11.42 -10.60
C VAL A 1136 7.03 -11.40 -9.11
N PRO A 1137 8.31 -11.22 -8.76
CA PRO A 1137 8.70 -10.97 -7.37
C PRO A 1137 7.99 -9.72 -6.83
N VAL A 1138 7.53 -9.76 -5.58
CA VAL A 1138 6.72 -8.65 -5.02
C VAL A 1138 7.51 -7.34 -5.01
N ILE A 1139 8.81 -7.37 -4.71
CA ILE A 1139 9.65 -6.18 -4.69
C ILE A 1139 9.74 -5.48 -6.05
N ASP A 1140 9.67 -6.25 -7.14
CA ASP A 1140 9.68 -5.74 -8.51
C ASP A 1140 8.25 -5.47 -9.03
N SER A 1141 7.22 -5.78 -8.25
CA SER A 1141 5.82 -5.53 -8.62
C SER A 1141 5.41 -4.07 -8.39
N PHE A 1142 6.21 -3.28 -7.68
CA PHE A 1142 5.82 -1.92 -7.31
C PHE A 1142 5.68 -0.99 -8.52
N GLY A 1143 4.51 -0.38 -8.68
CA GLY A 1143 4.13 0.42 -9.84
C GLY A 1143 3.91 -0.37 -11.13
N PHE A 1144 3.91 -1.71 -11.09
CA PHE A 1144 3.71 -2.56 -12.28
C PHE A 1144 2.37 -2.30 -12.96
N GLU A 1145 1.29 -2.21 -12.17
CA GLU A 1145 -0.05 -1.91 -12.68
C GLU A 1145 -0.09 -0.55 -13.38
N THR A 1146 0.48 0.48 -12.75
CA THR A 1146 0.54 1.84 -13.29
C THR A 1146 1.33 1.90 -14.60
N ASP A 1147 2.52 1.30 -14.64
CA ASP A 1147 3.35 1.24 -15.85
C ASP A 1147 2.62 0.55 -17.00
N LEU A 1148 1.97 -0.58 -16.72
CA LEU A 1148 1.28 -1.34 -17.75
C LEU A 1148 0.04 -0.60 -18.26
N ARG A 1149 -0.73 0.04 -17.36
CA ARG A 1149 -1.86 0.89 -17.74
C ARG A 1149 -1.39 2.08 -18.57
N ILE A 1150 -0.27 2.72 -18.25
CA ILE A 1150 0.26 3.84 -19.05
C ILE A 1150 0.60 3.36 -20.48
N LYS A 1151 1.35 2.26 -20.61
CA LYS A 1151 1.74 1.74 -21.94
C LYS A 1151 0.57 1.24 -22.77
N THR A 1152 -0.46 0.70 -22.12
CA THR A 1152 -1.67 0.20 -22.78
C THR A 1152 -2.79 1.24 -22.85
N GLN A 1153 -2.52 2.51 -22.49
CA GLN A 1153 -3.52 3.59 -22.46
C GLN A 1153 -4.77 3.26 -21.64
N GLY A 1154 -4.59 2.47 -20.57
CA GLY A 1154 -5.66 2.02 -19.68
C GLY A 1154 -6.46 0.83 -20.20
N ALA A 1155 -6.09 0.23 -21.34
CA ALA A 1155 -6.82 -0.90 -21.92
C ALA A 1155 -6.53 -2.25 -21.23
N ALA A 1156 -5.46 -2.36 -20.44
CA ALA A 1156 -5.15 -3.55 -19.67
C ALA A 1156 -5.69 -3.47 -18.24
N SER A 1157 -6.37 -4.53 -17.80
CA SER A 1157 -6.71 -4.77 -16.40
C SER A 1157 -5.69 -5.73 -15.79
N VAL A 1158 -5.19 -5.41 -14.60
CA VAL A 1158 -4.15 -6.18 -13.90
C VAL A 1158 -4.69 -6.64 -12.56
N SER A 1159 -4.37 -7.87 -12.19
CA SER A 1159 -4.57 -8.39 -10.84
C SER A 1159 -3.27 -9.01 -10.36
N LEU A 1160 -2.82 -8.56 -9.19
CA LEU A 1160 -1.65 -9.07 -8.48
C LEU A 1160 -2.12 -9.81 -7.24
N LEU A 1161 -1.67 -11.04 -7.05
CA LEU A 1161 -2.06 -11.87 -5.92
C LEU A 1161 -0.87 -12.65 -5.41
N PHE A 1162 -0.71 -12.76 -4.10
CA PHE A 1162 0.25 -13.68 -3.50
C PHE A 1162 0.01 -15.14 -3.92
N GLU A 1163 1.07 -15.82 -4.38
CA GLU A 1163 1.00 -17.22 -4.78
C GLU A 1163 1.92 -18.11 -3.96
N HIS A 1164 3.22 -17.84 -3.93
CA HIS A 1164 4.19 -18.66 -3.22
C HIS A 1164 5.47 -17.89 -2.89
N TRP A 1165 6.35 -18.54 -2.13
CA TRP A 1165 7.69 -18.08 -1.81
C TRP A 1165 8.71 -18.75 -2.73
N SER A 1166 9.63 -17.98 -3.29
CA SER A 1166 10.70 -18.45 -4.17
C SER A 1166 12.07 -18.09 -3.60
N VAL A 1167 13.09 -18.90 -3.87
CA VAL A 1167 14.46 -18.62 -3.41
C VAL A 1167 15.03 -17.45 -4.21
N VAL A 1168 15.59 -16.46 -3.49
CA VAL A 1168 16.29 -15.32 -4.10
C VAL A 1168 17.57 -15.82 -4.76
N PRO A 1169 17.85 -15.47 -6.02
CA PRO A 1169 19.10 -15.84 -6.66
C PRO A 1169 20.31 -15.21 -5.96
N GLY A 1170 21.38 -15.99 -5.81
CA GLY A 1170 22.62 -15.56 -5.17
C GLY A 1170 22.83 -16.16 -3.78
N ASP A 1171 23.96 -15.82 -3.17
CA ASP A 1171 24.31 -16.24 -1.82
C ASP A 1171 24.24 -15.05 -0.84
N PRO A 1172 23.44 -15.12 0.24
CA PRO A 1172 23.39 -14.05 1.24
C PRO A 1172 24.68 -13.88 2.06
N LEU A 1173 25.52 -14.90 2.16
CA LEU A 1173 26.74 -14.89 2.99
C LEU A 1173 28.02 -14.53 2.21
N ASP A 1174 27.94 -14.39 0.88
CA ASP A 1174 29.10 -14.09 0.04
C ASP A 1174 29.62 -12.66 0.27
N LYS A 1175 30.79 -12.56 0.93
CA LYS A 1175 31.49 -11.30 1.21
C LYS A 1175 32.27 -10.76 0.01
N SER A 1176 32.48 -11.55 -1.05
CA SER A 1176 33.21 -11.11 -2.24
C SER A 1176 32.41 -10.11 -3.08
N VAL A 1177 31.07 -10.14 -2.94
CA VAL A 1177 30.15 -9.25 -3.64
C VAL A 1177 30.07 -7.89 -2.94
N VAL A 1178 30.61 -6.86 -3.59
CA VAL A 1178 30.49 -5.47 -3.13
C VAL A 1178 29.21 -4.85 -3.70
N VAL A 1179 28.28 -4.52 -2.80
CA VAL A 1179 27.00 -3.90 -3.16
C VAL A 1179 27.11 -2.38 -3.05
N ARG A 1180 26.63 -1.66 -4.07
CA ARG A 1180 26.61 -0.19 -4.08
C ARG A 1180 25.24 0.32 -3.60
N PRO A 1181 25.17 1.32 -2.70
CA PRO A 1181 23.91 1.71 -2.05
C PRO A 1181 22.76 2.10 -3.00
N LEU A 1182 23.06 2.86 -4.06
CA LEU A 1182 22.05 3.45 -4.96
C LEU A 1182 21.94 2.75 -6.34
N GLN A 1183 22.66 1.64 -6.55
CA GLN A 1183 22.59 0.90 -7.81
C GLN A 1183 21.84 -0.41 -7.61
N ALA A 1184 20.95 -0.74 -8.54
CA ALA A 1184 20.29 -2.05 -8.54
C ALA A 1184 21.35 -3.16 -8.66
N ALA A 1185 21.27 -4.15 -7.78
CA ALA A 1185 22.15 -5.30 -7.78
C ALA A 1185 21.95 -6.16 -9.04
N SER A 1186 23.01 -6.85 -9.47
CA SER A 1186 22.86 -7.92 -10.46
C SER A 1186 22.12 -9.10 -9.84
N VAL A 1187 21.53 -9.97 -10.67
CA VAL A 1187 20.71 -11.11 -10.21
C VAL A 1187 21.44 -12.01 -9.19
N GLN A 1188 22.75 -12.24 -9.35
CA GLN A 1188 23.52 -13.07 -8.40
C GLN A 1188 23.91 -12.33 -7.11
N ALA A 1189 23.92 -10.99 -7.13
CA ALA A 1189 24.22 -10.16 -5.96
C ALA A 1189 22.96 -9.78 -5.16
N THR A 1190 21.77 -10.10 -5.66
CA THR A 1190 20.48 -9.68 -5.09
C THR A 1190 20.27 -10.22 -3.67
N ALA A 1191 20.57 -11.49 -3.41
CA ALA A 1191 20.44 -12.06 -2.07
C ALA A 1191 21.29 -11.32 -1.02
N ARG A 1192 22.54 -10.98 -1.35
CA ARG A 1192 23.44 -10.24 -0.46
C ARG A 1192 22.96 -8.81 -0.22
N ASP A 1193 22.50 -8.12 -1.28
CA ASP A 1193 21.95 -6.76 -1.19
C ASP A 1193 20.74 -6.72 -0.24
N PHE A 1194 19.79 -7.66 -0.39
CA PHE A 1194 18.61 -7.72 0.46
C PHE A 1194 18.94 -8.00 1.92
N VAL A 1195 19.87 -8.91 2.20
CA VAL A 1195 20.29 -9.19 3.58
C VAL A 1195 20.95 -7.97 4.21
N LEU A 1196 21.91 -7.33 3.54
CA LEU A 1196 22.59 -6.15 4.09
C LEU A 1196 21.62 -4.99 4.35
N LYS A 1197 20.74 -4.68 3.40
CA LYS A 1197 19.74 -3.60 3.56
C LYS A 1197 18.76 -3.89 4.69
N THR A 1198 18.28 -5.13 4.78
CA THR A 1198 17.31 -5.51 5.83
C THR A 1198 17.97 -5.49 7.21
N ARG A 1199 19.21 -5.98 7.34
CA ARG A 1199 19.95 -5.95 8.61
C ARG A 1199 20.22 -4.54 9.10
N ARG A 1200 20.72 -3.65 8.22
CA ARG A 1200 20.96 -2.25 8.56
C ARG A 1200 19.70 -1.55 9.05
N ARG A 1201 18.57 -1.81 8.39
CA ARG A 1201 17.28 -1.23 8.77
C ARG A 1201 16.80 -1.72 10.15
N LYS A 1202 16.95 -3.01 10.44
CA LYS A 1202 16.62 -3.59 11.75
C LYS A 1202 17.63 -3.22 12.85
N GLY A 1203 18.71 -2.50 12.53
CA GLY A 1203 19.78 -2.20 13.48
C GLY A 1203 20.68 -3.39 13.82
N LEU A 1204 20.67 -4.45 13.00
CA LEU A 1204 21.52 -5.63 13.16
C LEU A 1204 22.91 -5.38 12.56
N SER A 1205 23.92 -6.10 13.06
CA SER A 1205 25.30 -6.03 12.54
C SER A 1205 25.38 -6.42 11.06
N ASP A 1206 26.16 -5.73 10.23
CA ASP A 1206 26.30 -6.06 8.80
C ASP A 1206 26.80 -7.51 8.56
N ASP A 1207 27.61 -8.05 9.46
CA ASP A 1207 28.15 -9.40 9.37
C ASP A 1207 27.30 -10.43 10.15
N VAL A 1208 26.84 -11.46 9.44
CA VAL A 1208 26.28 -12.69 10.02
C VAL A 1208 27.43 -13.65 10.26
N SER A 1209 27.95 -13.70 11.49
CA SER A 1209 29.03 -14.61 11.84
C SER A 1209 28.48 -15.90 12.45
N VAL A 1210 28.88 -17.05 11.90
CA VAL A 1210 28.56 -18.37 12.49
C VAL A 1210 29.13 -18.50 13.90
N ALA A 1211 30.24 -17.80 14.18
CA ALA A 1211 30.89 -17.75 15.48
C ALA A 1211 30.01 -17.17 16.60
N THR A 1212 29.02 -16.34 16.27
CA THR A 1212 28.14 -15.71 17.26
C THR A 1212 27.28 -16.74 18.00
N TYR A 1213 26.91 -17.84 17.33
CA TYR A 1213 25.98 -18.83 17.86
C TYR A 1213 26.61 -20.18 18.19
N MET A 1214 27.87 -20.39 17.80
CA MET A 1214 28.60 -21.63 18.06
C MET A 1214 29.44 -21.56 19.33
N GLU A 1215 29.63 -22.72 19.96
CA GLU A 1215 30.59 -22.87 21.05
C GLU A 1215 32.03 -22.79 20.50
N GLY A 1216 32.91 -22.08 21.21
CA GLY A 1216 34.28 -21.80 20.74
C GLY A 1216 35.12 -23.05 20.45
N GLU A 1217 34.85 -24.17 21.14
CA GLU A 1217 35.49 -25.47 20.89
C GLU A 1217 35.09 -26.04 19.52
N GLN A 1218 33.80 -25.97 19.18
CA GLN A 1218 33.29 -26.46 17.89
C GLN A 1218 33.78 -25.57 16.74
N TYR A 1219 33.78 -24.25 16.95
CA TYR A 1219 34.30 -23.30 15.97
C TYR A 1219 35.80 -23.51 15.70
N GLY A 1220 36.59 -23.78 16.74
CA GLY A 1220 38.01 -24.13 16.61
C GLY A 1220 38.24 -25.38 15.75
N GLN A 1221 37.49 -26.45 16.01
CA GLN A 1221 37.56 -27.70 15.24
C GLN A 1221 37.19 -27.48 13.76
N LEU A 1222 36.14 -26.70 13.50
CA LEU A 1222 35.70 -26.36 12.14
C LEU A 1222 36.74 -25.52 11.41
N LYS A 1223 37.42 -24.60 12.10
CA LYS A 1223 38.52 -23.79 11.55
C LYS A 1223 39.73 -24.64 11.21
N GLU A 1224 40.12 -25.57 12.09
CA GLU A 1224 41.23 -26.49 11.85
C GLU A 1224 40.95 -27.46 10.69
N SER A 1225 39.67 -27.81 10.47
CA SER A 1225 39.24 -28.67 9.37
C SER A 1225 39.16 -27.99 7.99
N GLY A 1226 39.30 -26.66 7.93
CA GLY A 1226 39.16 -25.88 6.68
C GLY A 1226 37.74 -25.79 6.12
N LEU A 1227 36.73 -26.34 6.82
CA LEU A 1227 35.32 -26.28 6.41
C LEU A 1227 34.73 -24.87 6.50
N LEU A 1228 35.30 -23.99 7.32
CA LEU A 1228 34.87 -22.59 7.44
C LEU A 1228 35.33 -21.69 6.28
N ASP A 1229 36.35 -22.09 5.51
CA ASP A 1229 36.79 -21.32 4.33
C ASP A 1229 35.94 -21.65 3.08
N GLN A 1230 35.06 -22.65 3.18
CA GLN A 1230 34.10 -23.07 2.14
C GLN A 1230 32.67 -22.52 2.37
N VAL A 1231 32.43 -21.92 3.55
CA VAL A 1231 31.18 -21.28 3.99
C VAL A 1231 31.38 -19.78 3.99
#